data_AF-A0A1W1Z8V4-F1
#
_entry.id   AF-A0A1W1Z8V4-F1
#
_cell.length_a   1.000
_cell.length_b   1.000
_cell.length_c   1.000
_cell.angle_alpha   90.00
_cell.angle_beta   90.00
_cell.angle_gamma   90.00
#
_symmetry.space_group_name_H-M   'P 1'
#
loop_
_entity.id
_entity.type
_entity.pdbx_description
1 polymer ?
#
loop_
_entity_poly.entity_id
_entity_poly.type
_entity_poly.pdbx_seq_one_letter_code
_entity_poly.pdbx_strand_id
1 'polypeptide(L)'
;MKISLRKSCSTLLIFSLLLSVLAISGCKKKQEGSVSDLPEEITADMEWYEASSTAIETNINEAEFEYVTTDVLGCIGDKVIFYTWGQVLSSPMSYVPDIKRTYLHVYDTNGNHSYDLDVKQAIMDHDPEITGLFINDVVVAGDRLRIEVFNVTTESDPYLCREYYMYLDVDSGEIDEVEEKVRSGENANYTTEVGHYVNDGWTVSASVVNLPDGSRPNYLFDISSPDGETSHIDMAEDLPLVSVAGLMGHLYLGDGKFVMIVMNYVFEDRFVYIDAATSEVAELSTIEELSWLYEIDDLASYYYYDGFGNASVDADCIKVIDTEAQVIEDYVSFDYSNINRYEAQYMQMVYADEDKIILGGTVYREELCLDNFGAEYDVEYPTMVILDRAESNPHAGKKVISLASMDGISYPIAEGIREYNDNSSDTFIMIDKRYRYDVVSQDVEFDPETDMETYELEVRSLMMNRLTIDLIAGDGPDIIMGAVGYRQLNDPSVLLNLSEDVDIPDVYTNVMEFSKTDGALYQVPLSFSLEGIIVNREDVPEGQIGFDFDSYNEYVSGPCNGRDPNRMTKLMFMDACLSEMSSIFEQGNGYDYNNEEFASVAEFVNSQILPDELDQVVIQEYWIPGMEDPYATDYVSIASGLGLLGTTQGQLDERLIMGFPSDQPRGLMINVDQSVAVSAATNYPDQCRAFVRMMVGDNIQTLFASYSGISVNRAAEETACITFAQRHNDRYNALCEYYTTQNLMDFEYPLCEVDADRLISDMNGYVENAAGLRTSDAAVELIVREEIQPYFAGQKSIEECMEIIENRVELYVEERG
;
A
#
# COMPACT_ATOMS: atom_id res chain seq x y z
N MET A 1 -69.73 15.77 -36.09
CA MET A 1 -69.23 14.47 -36.60
C MET A 1 -67.71 14.54 -36.56
N LYS A 2 -67.10 14.23 -35.40
CA LYS A 2 -66.42 12.96 -35.01
C LYS A 2 -65.04 12.84 -35.70
N ILE A 3 -63.85 12.84 -35.07
CA ILE A 3 -63.31 12.59 -33.70
C ILE A 3 -61.92 13.32 -33.66
N SER A 4 -61.55 14.21 -32.73
CA SER A 4 -61.11 14.10 -31.31
C SER A 4 -59.66 13.58 -31.06
N LEU A 5 -58.85 14.48 -30.49
CA LEU A 5 -57.72 14.33 -29.53
C LEU A 5 -56.50 13.45 -29.86
N ARG A 6 -55.33 14.10 -30.05
CA ARG A 6 -54.10 14.02 -29.21
C ARG A 6 -52.92 14.69 -29.95
N LYS A 7 -52.59 15.92 -29.56
CA LYS A 7 -51.35 16.65 -29.86
C LYS A 7 -51.02 17.53 -28.65
N SER A 8 -50.50 16.90 -27.61
CA SER A 8 -49.83 17.46 -26.43
C SER A 8 -49.20 16.27 -25.69
N CYS A 9 -47.98 16.44 -25.14
CA CYS A 9 -47.11 15.47 -24.45
C CYS A 9 -46.06 14.77 -25.31
N SER A 10 -44.89 15.43 -25.45
CA SER A 10 -43.54 14.81 -25.41
C SER A 10 -42.46 15.87 -25.62
N THR A 11 -42.34 16.82 -24.67
CA THR A 11 -41.26 17.83 -24.61
C THR A 11 -40.95 18.19 -23.14
N LEU A 12 -41.09 17.23 -22.24
CA LEU A 12 -40.89 17.39 -20.78
C LEU A 12 -40.71 15.99 -20.20
N LEU A 13 -39.48 15.47 -20.24
CA LEU A 13 -38.93 14.33 -19.50
C LEU A 13 -37.52 14.06 -20.09
N ILE A 14 -36.52 14.75 -19.54
CA ILE A 14 -35.06 14.46 -19.42
C ILE A 14 -34.48 15.70 -18.68
N PHE A 15 -35.06 16.09 -17.54
CA PHE A 15 -34.59 17.26 -16.77
C PHE A 15 -34.92 17.13 -15.28
N SER A 16 -34.91 15.90 -14.75
CA SER A 16 -35.30 15.65 -13.36
C SER A 16 -34.56 14.49 -12.67
N LEU A 17 -33.32 14.20 -13.06
CA LEU A 17 -32.44 13.31 -12.28
C LEU A 17 -31.13 13.98 -11.84
N LEU A 18 -30.72 15.09 -12.46
CA LEU A 18 -29.59 15.93 -12.00
C LEU A 18 -30.00 17.11 -11.09
N LEU A 19 -31.25 17.15 -10.61
CA LEU A 19 -31.77 18.25 -9.77
C LEU A 19 -32.28 17.79 -8.39
N SER A 20 -32.07 16.51 -8.03
CA SER A 20 -32.30 15.99 -6.67
C SER A 20 -31.01 15.84 -5.84
N VAL A 21 -29.82 15.97 -6.44
CA VAL A 21 -28.54 16.05 -5.68
C VAL A 21 -28.26 17.48 -5.17
N LEU A 22 -29.01 18.48 -5.66
CA LEU A 22 -28.94 19.86 -5.19
C LEU A 22 -29.74 20.09 -3.90
N ALA A 23 -29.30 19.45 -2.80
CA ALA A 23 -29.71 19.83 -1.45
C ALA A 23 -28.74 19.41 -0.33
N ILE A 24 -27.41 19.30 -0.57
CA ILE A 24 -26.42 19.25 0.52
C ILE A 24 -25.23 20.21 0.27
N SER A 25 -25.44 21.35 -0.41
CA SER A 25 -24.49 22.48 -0.28
C SER A 25 -24.87 23.33 0.94
N GLY A 26 -24.55 22.77 2.10
CA GLY A 26 -25.20 23.13 3.35
C GLY A 26 -24.31 23.46 4.56
N CYS A 27 -22.98 23.53 4.47
CA CYS A 27 -22.18 24.01 5.59
C CYS A 27 -20.99 24.92 5.19
N LYS A 28 -21.18 26.19 5.57
CA LYS A 28 -20.25 27.32 5.71
C LYS A 28 -18.76 26.98 5.79
N LYS A 29 -17.97 27.71 4.98
CA LYS A 29 -16.61 28.19 5.35
C LYS A 29 -16.61 28.64 6.81
N LYS A 30 -16.07 27.82 7.71
CA LYS A 30 -15.72 28.20 9.08
C LYS A 30 -14.29 28.72 9.08
N GLN A 31 -14.07 29.67 9.99
CA GLN A 31 -12.83 30.43 10.14
C GLN A 31 -11.66 29.54 10.57
N GLU A 32 -10.48 29.86 10.05
CA GLU A 32 -9.16 29.48 10.58
C GLU A 32 -9.12 29.60 12.11
N GLY A 33 -8.78 28.49 12.78
CA GLY A 33 -8.53 28.42 14.22
C GLY A 33 -9.05 27.13 14.87
N SER A 34 -8.20 26.09 14.87
CA SER A 34 -8.17 24.89 15.74
C SER A 34 -9.46 24.45 16.45
N VAL A 35 -10.08 23.37 15.95
CA VAL A 35 -10.56 22.13 16.62
C VAL A 35 -10.78 21.16 15.45
N SER A 36 -10.55 19.85 15.58
CA SER A 36 -10.94 18.89 14.53
C SER A 36 -12.39 19.14 14.07
N ASP A 37 -12.68 18.99 12.77
CA ASP A 37 -14.04 19.17 12.23
C ASP A 37 -15.03 18.05 12.67
N LEU A 38 -14.60 17.19 13.61
CA LEU A 38 -15.37 16.09 14.16
C LEU A 38 -16.51 16.59 15.04
N PRO A 39 -17.71 15.98 14.98
CA PRO A 39 -18.81 16.34 15.85
C PRO A 39 -18.56 15.87 17.29
N GLU A 40 -19.08 16.58 18.30
CA GLU A 40 -19.00 16.13 19.70
C GLU A 40 -19.89 14.89 19.99
N GLU A 41 -20.95 14.69 19.20
CA GLU A 41 -21.94 13.63 19.35
C GLU A 41 -22.56 13.31 18.00
N ILE A 42 -22.81 12.02 17.74
CA ILE A 42 -23.50 11.56 16.53
C ILE A 42 -24.99 11.90 16.63
N THR A 43 -25.55 12.54 15.62
CA THR A 43 -26.99 12.88 15.56
C THR A 43 -27.73 12.00 14.57
N ALA A 44 -29.05 11.84 14.75
CA ALA A 44 -29.86 10.94 13.91
C ALA A 44 -30.00 11.41 12.44
N ASP A 45 -29.72 12.69 12.18
CA ASP A 45 -29.73 13.31 10.84
C ASP A 45 -28.37 13.33 10.16
N MET A 46 -27.29 12.92 10.85
CA MET A 46 -26.03 12.61 10.17
C MET A 46 -26.26 11.43 9.24
N GLU A 47 -25.63 11.50 8.08
CA GLU A 47 -25.66 10.38 7.14
C GLU A 47 -25.02 9.14 7.77
N TRP A 48 -25.42 7.97 7.28
CA TRP A 48 -24.82 6.71 7.67
C TRP A 48 -24.99 5.68 6.57
N TYR A 49 -23.92 4.94 6.30
CA TYR A 49 -23.92 3.76 5.46
C TYR A 49 -23.55 2.55 6.30
N GLU A 50 -24.44 1.56 6.34
CA GLU A 50 -24.16 0.26 6.92
C GLU A 50 -23.24 -0.50 5.97
N ALA A 51 -22.05 -0.86 6.45
CA ALA A 51 -21.09 -1.62 5.67
C ALA A 51 -21.25 -3.13 5.91
N SER A 52 -21.19 -3.91 4.85
CA SER A 52 -21.07 -5.37 4.93
C SER A 52 -20.04 -5.87 3.93
N SER A 53 -19.11 -6.71 4.40
CA SER A 53 -18.02 -7.26 3.57
C SER A 53 -18.28 -8.73 3.23
N THR A 54 -17.96 -9.11 2.00
CA THR A 54 -18.01 -10.48 1.47
C THR A 54 -16.64 -10.81 0.89
N ALA A 55 -15.98 -11.83 1.43
CA ALA A 55 -14.77 -12.40 0.84
C ALA A 55 -15.14 -13.22 -0.40
N ILE A 56 -14.33 -13.11 -1.46
CA ILE A 56 -14.52 -13.83 -2.71
C ILE A 56 -13.75 -15.14 -2.65
N GLU A 57 -14.47 -16.26 -2.54
CA GLU A 57 -13.85 -17.59 -2.49
C GLU A 57 -13.38 -18.02 -3.89
N THR A 58 -12.08 -17.91 -4.18
CA THR A 58 -11.50 -18.34 -5.46
C THR A 58 -11.39 -19.86 -5.59
N ASN A 59 -11.25 -20.56 -4.45
CA ASN A 59 -10.99 -22.01 -4.38
C ASN A 59 -9.73 -22.46 -5.15
N ILE A 60 -8.76 -21.56 -5.33
CA ILE A 60 -7.49 -21.82 -6.01
C ILE A 60 -6.42 -22.21 -4.98
N ASN A 61 -5.59 -23.19 -5.34
CA ASN A 61 -4.37 -23.50 -4.60
C ASN A 61 -3.22 -22.64 -5.13
N GLU A 62 -2.94 -21.52 -4.48
CA GLU A 62 -1.89 -20.55 -4.89
C GLU A 62 -0.51 -21.20 -5.05
N ALA A 63 -0.20 -22.25 -4.29
CA ALA A 63 1.07 -22.96 -4.39
C ALA A 63 1.30 -23.61 -5.77
N GLU A 64 0.24 -23.84 -6.57
CA GLU A 64 0.34 -24.37 -7.93
C GLU A 64 0.68 -23.30 -8.98
N PHE A 65 0.70 -22.03 -8.58
CA PHE A 65 0.88 -20.88 -9.46
C PHE A 65 2.25 -20.23 -9.26
N GLU A 66 2.85 -19.78 -10.35
CA GLU A 66 3.98 -18.85 -10.32
C GLU A 66 3.52 -17.50 -9.77
N TYR A 67 2.39 -17.02 -10.31
CA TYR A 67 1.58 -15.92 -9.78
C TYR A 67 0.10 -16.19 -10.11
N VAL A 68 -0.79 -15.70 -9.26
CA VAL A 68 -2.24 -15.69 -9.49
C VAL A 68 -2.78 -14.41 -8.89
N THR A 69 -3.67 -13.74 -9.63
CA THR A 69 -4.29 -12.51 -9.17
C THR A 69 -5.78 -12.49 -9.48
N THR A 70 -6.55 -11.79 -8.67
CA THR A 70 -7.98 -11.57 -8.86
C THR A 70 -8.28 -10.10 -8.99
N ASP A 71 -9.01 -9.72 -10.03
CA ASP A 71 -9.47 -8.34 -10.25
C ASP A 71 -10.99 -8.28 -10.19
N VAL A 72 -11.56 -7.14 -9.82
CA VAL A 72 -12.98 -6.87 -10.03
C VAL A 72 -13.18 -6.27 -11.42
N LEU A 73 -14.02 -6.89 -12.25
CA LEU A 73 -14.28 -6.40 -13.61
C LEU A 73 -15.40 -5.35 -13.65
N GLY A 74 -16.34 -5.42 -12.71
CA GLY A 74 -17.49 -4.52 -12.63
C GLY A 74 -18.81 -5.24 -12.40
N CYS A 75 -19.90 -4.57 -12.78
CA CYS A 75 -21.27 -5.06 -12.59
C CYS A 75 -22.03 -5.14 -13.92
N ILE A 76 -22.71 -6.26 -14.17
CA ILE A 76 -23.64 -6.45 -15.28
C ILE A 76 -25.00 -6.87 -14.71
N GLY A 77 -26.03 -6.05 -14.89
CA GLY A 77 -27.36 -6.34 -14.33
C GLY A 77 -27.34 -6.38 -12.80
N ASP A 78 -27.66 -7.53 -12.21
CA ASP A 78 -27.59 -7.76 -10.76
C ASP A 78 -26.36 -8.59 -10.34
N LYS A 79 -25.38 -8.72 -11.24
CA LYS A 79 -24.17 -9.54 -11.08
C LYS A 79 -22.93 -8.68 -10.92
N VAL A 80 -22.15 -8.97 -9.89
CA VAL A 80 -20.80 -8.45 -9.69
C VAL A 80 -19.81 -9.52 -10.10
N ILE A 81 -18.85 -9.17 -10.95
CA ILE A 81 -17.92 -10.12 -11.56
C ILE A 81 -16.50 -9.86 -11.08
N PHE A 82 -15.89 -10.89 -10.51
CA PHE A 82 -14.45 -10.95 -10.26
C PHE A 82 -13.82 -11.90 -11.29
N TYR A 83 -12.60 -11.58 -11.70
CA TYR A 83 -11.83 -12.32 -12.69
C TYR A 83 -10.48 -12.69 -12.11
N THR A 84 -10.25 -13.98 -11.96
CA THR A 84 -8.99 -14.51 -11.49
C THR A 84 -8.18 -15.05 -12.65
N TRP A 85 -6.93 -14.64 -12.75
CA TRP A 85 -6.01 -15.13 -13.77
C TRP A 85 -4.63 -15.38 -13.18
N GLY A 86 -3.93 -16.36 -13.71
CA GLY A 86 -2.61 -16.72 -13.18
C GLY A 86 -1.85 -17.66 -14.09
N GLN A 87 -0.56 -17.77 -13.84
CA GLN A 87 0.32 -18.70 -14.53
C GLN A 87 0.64 -19.87 -13.61
N VAL A 88 0.32 -21.10 -14.04
CA VAL A 88 0.69 -22.29 -13.28
C VAL A 88 2.21 -22.49 -13.33
N LEU A 89 2.77 -23.03 -12.25
CA LEU A 89 4.17 -23.41 -12.18
C LEU A 89 4.53 -24.35 -13.33
N SER A 90 5.66 -24.07 -13.98
CA SER A 90 6.15 -24.86 -15.11
C SER A 90 7.67 -24.88 -15.15
N SER A 91 8.25 -25.89 -15.82
CA SER A 91 9.71 -25.96 -15.92
C SER A 91 10.22 -24.83 -16.85
N PRO A 92 11.25 -24.06 -16.43
CA PRO A 92 11.72 -22.88 -17.16
C PRO A 92 12.28 -23.19 -18.56
N MET A 93 12.53 -24.47 -18.89
CA MET A 93 13.01 -24.91 -20.21
C MET A 93 11.92 -25.48 -21.13
N SER A 94 10.66 -25.51 -20.70
CA SER A 94 9.55 -26.03 -21.50
C SER A 94 8.59 -24.91 -21.88
N TYR A 95 8.49 -24.61 -23.19
CA TYR A 95 7.32 -23.90 -23.70
C TYR A 95 6.11 -24.82 -23.57
N VAL A 96 5.27 -24.56 -22.58
CA VAL A 96 4.00 -25.26 -22.38
C VAL A 96 2.91 -24.36 -22.94
N PRO A 97 2.35 -24.67 -24.12
CA PRO A 97 1.17 -23.98 -24.61
C PRO A 97 -0.01 -24.41 -23.74
N ASP A 98 -0.20 -23.74 -22.59
CA ASP A 98 -1.37 -23.80 -21.68
C ASP A 98 -1.00 -23.53 -20.19
N ILE A 99 -0.19 -22.50 -19.91
CA ILE A 99 0.19 -22.16 -18.53
C ILE A 99 -0.75 -21.15 -17.86
N LYS A 100 -1.51 -20.36 -18.63
CA LYS A 100 -2.46 -19.40 -18.07
C LYS A 100 -3.75 -20.12 -17.64
N ARG A 101 -4.27 -19.82 -16.46
CA ARG A 101 -5.61 -20.18 -15.99
C ARG A 101 -6.41 -18.90 -15.78
N THR A 102 -7.72 -19.01 -16.00
CA THR A 102 -8.65 -17.86 -15.99
C THR A 102 -10.01 -18.32 -15.49
N TYR A 103 -10.51 -17.69 -14.45
CA TYR A 103 -11.78 -18.01 -13.80
C TYR A 103 -12.60 -16.74 -13.61
N LEU A 104 -13.93 -16.86 -13.68
CA LEU A 104 -14.85 -15.84 -13.23
C LEU A 104 -15.51 -16.29 -11.93
N HIS A 105 -15.60 -15.38 -10.98
CA HIS A 105 -16.33 -15.54 -9.73
C HIS A 105 -17.47 -14.54 -9.71
N VAL A 106 -18.71 -15.04 -9.81
CA VAL A 106 -19.89 -14.20 -9.99
C VAL A 106 -20.71 -14.18 -8.72
N TYR A 107 -20.98 -12.97 -8.22
CA TYR A 107 -21.78 -12.71 -7.03
C TYR A 107 -22.99 -11.85 -7.41
N ASP A 108 -24.04 -11.88 -6.58
CA ASP A 108 -25.12 -10.91 -6.71
C ASP A 108 -24.79 -9.60 -5.96
N THR A 109 -25.58 -8.55 -6.23
CA THR A 109 -25.48 -7.24 -5.58
C THR A 109 -25.81 -7.22 -4.07
N ASN A 110 -26.02 -8.39 -3.45
CA ASN A 110 -26.22 -8.57 -2.01
C ASN A 110 -25.12 -9.43 -1.36
N GLY A 111 -24.04 -9.76 -2.07
CA GLY A 111 -22.95 -10.56 -1.50
C GLY A 111 -23.11 -12.06 -1.63
N ASN A 112 -24.13 -12.57 -2.33
CA ASN A 112 -24.30 -14.01 -2.45
C ASN A 112 -23.57 -14.55 -3.67
N HIS A 113 -22.75 -15.58 -3.46
CA HIS A 113 -22.14 -16.35 -4.54
C HIS A 113 -23.23 -16.87 -5.49
N SER A 114 -23.08 -16.58 -6.79
CA SER A 114 -23.96 -17.08 -7.84
C SER A 114 -23.37 -18.34 -8.48
N TYR A 115 -22.17 -18.25 -9.05
CA TYR A 115 -21.45 -19.37 -9.66
C TYR A 115 -19.99 -19.01 -9.96
N ASP A 116 -19.16 -20.03 -10.20
CA ASP A 116 -17.81 -19.89 -10.75
C ASP A 116 -17.77 -20.46 -12.18
N LEU A 117 -16.94 -19.88 -13.05
CA LEU A 117 -16.80 -20.31 -14.44
C LEU A 117 -15.33 -20.34 -14.86
N ASP A 118 -14.88 -21.50 -15.36
CA ASP A 118 -13.60 -21.61 -16.07
C ASP A 118 -13.80 -21.06 -17.48
N VAL A 119 -13.20 -19.89 -17.75
CA VAL A 119 -13.37 -19.15 -19.02
C VAL A 119 -12.89 -19.99 -20.20
N LYS A 120 -11.79 -20.71 -20.02
CA LYS A 120 -11.22 -21.55 -21.07
C LYS A 120 -12.15 -22.73 -21.37
N GLN A 121 -12.68 -23.38 -20.34
CA GLN A 121 -13.62 -24.49 -20.52
C GLN A 121 -14.91 -24.02 -21.20
N ALA A 122 -15.42 -22.84 -20.86
CA ALA A 122 -16.59 -22.26 -21.53
C ALA A 122 -16.35 -22.04 -23.04
N ILE A 123 -15.16 -21.57 -23.43
CA ILE A 123 -14.77 -21.44 -24.85
C ILE A 123 -14.72 -22.81 -25.54
N MET A 124 -14.12 -23.81 -24.89
CA MET A 124 -14.01 -25.16 -25.46
C MET A 124 -15.37 -25.88 -25.57
N ASP A 125 -16.31 -25.58 -24.68
CA ASP A 125 -17.67 -26.11 -24.73
C ASP A 125 -18.48 -25.45 -25.87
N HIS A 126 -18.23 -24.16 -26.15
CA HIS A 126 -18.82 -23.45 -27.28
C HIS A 126 -18.27 -23.96 -28.63
N ASP A 127 -16.95 -24.11 -28.76
CA ASP A 127 -16.29 -24.67 -29.95
C ASP A 127 -15.30 -25.79 -29.60
N PRO A 128 -15.75 -27.07 -29.65
CA PRO A 128 -14.91 -28.22 -29.36
C PRO A 128 -13.78 -28.47 -30.37
N GLU A 129 -13.74 -27.77 -31.50
CA GLU A 129 -12.62 -27.86 -32.45
C GLU A 129 -11.39 -27.06 -31.97
N ILE A 130 -11.57 -26.17 -30.99
CA ILE A 130 -10.48 -25.43 -30.35
C ILE A 130 -9.70 -26.37 -29.43
N THR A 131 -8.44 -26.61 -29.79
CA THR A 131 -7.54 -27.51 -29.06
C THR A 131 -6.48 -26.78 -28.23
N GLY A 132 -6.30 -25.49 -28.47
CA GLY A 132 -5.41 -24.61 -27.72
C GLY A 132 -5.70 -23.15 -28.07
N LEU A 133 -5.68 -22.29 -27.06
CA LEU A 133 -6.00 -20.87 -27.16
C LEU A 133 -5.23 -20.09 -26.08
N PHE A 134 -5.10 -18.79 -26.27
CA PHE A 134 -4.56 -17.86 -25.27
C PHE A 134 -5.61 -16.78 -24.97
N ILE A 135 -6.09 -16.70 -23.74
CA ILE A 135 -6.97 -15.60 -23.30
C ILE A 135 -6.08 -14.43 -22.94
N ASN A 136 -6.18 -13.33 -23.68
CA ASN A 136 -5.44 -12.12 -23.37
C ASN A 136 -6.13 -11.37 -22.25
N ASP A 137 -7.40 -11.04 -22.44
CA ASP A 137 -8.14 -10.14 -21.58
C ASP A 137 -9.64 -10.49 -21.50
N VAL A 138 -10.31 -10.04 -20.44
CA VAL A 138 -11.76 -10.15 -20.23
C VAL A 138 -12.27 -8.82 -19.69
N VAL A 139 -13.16 -8.16 -20.44
CA VAL A 139 -13.67 -6.83 -20.08
C VAL A 139 -15.20 -6.79 -20.10
N VAL A 140 -15.78 -5.89 -19.30
CA VAL A 140 -17.21 -5.55 -19.40
C VAL A 140 -17.45 -4.77 -20.70
N ALA A 141 -18.37 -5.25 -21.52
CA ALA A 141 -18.74 -4.64 -22.81
C ALA A 141 -20.27 -4.54 -22.90
N GLY A 142 -20.82 -3.45 -22.38
CA GLY A 142 -22.26 -3.24 -22.31
C GLY A 142 -22.93 -4.21 -21.33
N ASP A 143 -23.83 -5.05 -21.83
CA ASP A 143 -24.58 -6.06 -21.06
C ASP A 143 -23.94 -7.46 -21.08
N ARG A 144 -22.70 -7.57 -21.59
CA ARG A 144 -21.97 -8.84 -21.71
C ARG A 144 -20.51 -8.69 -21.28
N LEU A 145 -19.83 -9.81 -21.08
CA LEU A 145 -18.37 -9.85 -21.00
C LEU A 145 -17.79 -10.13 -22.37
N ARG A 146 -16.77 -9.37 -22.78
CA ARG A 146 -16.00 -9.62 -24.00
C ARG A 146 -14.68 -10.27 -23.63
N ILE A 147 -14.46 -11.48 -24.13
CA ILE A 147 -13.24 -12.27 -23.95
C ILE A 147 -12.39 -12.15 -25.21
N GLU A 148 -11.16 -11.68 -25.07
CA GLU A 148 -10.19 -11.59 -26.15
C GLU A 148 -9.32 -12.86 -26.19
N VAL A 149 -9.36 -13.55 -27.33
CA VAL A 149 -8.69 -14.83 -27.53
C VAL A 149 -7.72 -14.78 -28.72
N PHE A 150 -6.47 -15.17 -28.51
CA PHE A 150 -5.42 -15.29 -29.53
C PHE A 150 -4.95 -16.74 -29.73
N ASN A 151 -4.17 -16.95 -30.80
CA ASN A 151 -3.46 -18.21 -31.07
C ASN A 151 -4.36 -19.45 -31.04
N VAL A 152 -5.60 -19.32 -31.53
CA VAL A 152 -6.55 -20.43 -31.57
C VAL A 152 -6.06 -21.49 -32.56
N THR A 153 -5.64 -22.64 -32.03
CA THR A 153 -5.22 -23.81 -32.81
C THR A 153 -6.38 -24.79 -32.96
N THR A 154 -6.65 -25.17 -34.21
CA THR A 154 -7.58 -26.26 -34.55
C THR A 154 -6.79 -27.43 -35.15
N GLU A 155 -7.35 -28.65 -35.16
CA GLU A 155 -6.70 -29.83 -35.76
C GLU A 155 -6.26 -29.63 -37.23
N SER A 156 -6.77 -28.60 -37.92
CA SER A 156 -6.57 -28.34 -39.35
C SER A 156 -5.38 -27.44 -39.72
N ASP A 157 -4.88 -26.59 -38.81
CA ASP A 157 -3.70 -25.73 -39.06
C ASP A 157 -3.06 -25.22 -37.74
N PRO A 158 -1.96 -25.82 -37.27
CA PRO A 158 -1.31 -25.44 -36.01
C PRO A 158 -0.44 -24.17 -36.14
N TYR A 159 -0.39 -23.53 -37.31
CA TYR A 159 0.44 -22.33 -37.57
C TYR A 159 -0.38 -21.08 -37.89
N LEU A 160 -1.71 -21.16 -37.83
CA LEU A 160 -2.60 -20.04 -38.13
C LEU A 160 -3.00 -19.32 -36.83
N CYS A 161 -2.37 -18.19 -36.55
CA CYS A 161 -2.80 -17.31 -35.46
C CYS A 161 -4.07 -16.55 -35.91
N ARG A 162 -5.15 -16.67 -35.15
CA ARG A 162 -6.39 -15.91 -35.29
C ARG A 162 -6.76 -15.31 -33.96
N GLU A 163 -7.38 -14.14 -34.04
CA GLU A 163 -7.89 -13.38 -32.91
C GLU A 163 -9.41 -13.38 -32.97
N TYR A 164 -10.04 -13.61 -31.83
CA TYR A 164 -11.49 -13.61 -31.69
C TYR A 164 -11.91 -12.77 -30.50
N TYR A 165 -13.02 -12.06 -30.67
CA TYR A 165 -13.80 -11.52 -29.56
C TYR A 165 -14.99 -12.44 -29.34
N MET A 166 -15.05 -13.06 -28.16
CA MET A 166 -16.15 -13.93 -27.76
C MET A 166 -16.94 -13.22 -26.68
N TYR A 167 -18.25 -13.10 -26.87
CA TYR A 167 -19.13 -12.43 -25.92
C TYR A 167 -19.87 -13.45 -25.08
N LEU A 168 -19.70 -13.34 -23.76
CA LEU A 168 -20.31 -14.20 -22.75
C LEU A 168 -21.47 -13.47 -22.08
N ASP A 169 -22.62 -14.13 -22.05
CA ASP A 169 -23.80 -13.69 -21.32
C ASP A 169 -23.68 -14.15 -19.85
N VAL A 170 -23.65 -13.20 -18.92
CA VAL A 170 -23.38 -13.49 -17.49
C VAL A 170 -24.58 -14.14 -16.79
N ASP A 171 -25.78 -14.04 -17.33
CA ASP A 171 -26.95 -14.72 -16.75
C ASP A 171 -26.96 -16.22 -17.06
N SER A 172 -26.55 -16.60 -18.26
CA SER A 172 -26.50 -17.99 -18.73
C SER A 172 -25.15 -18.66 -18.53
N GLY A 173 -24.05 -17.89 -18.48
CA GLY A 173 -22.68 -18.39 -18.50
C GLY A 173 -22.25 -18.94 -19.86
N GLU A 174 -23.02 -18.69 -20.93
CA GLU A 174 -22.74 -19.20 -22.27
C GLU A 174 -22.20 -18.10 -23.20
N ILE A 175 -21.31 -18.49 -24.12
CA ILE A 175 -20.88 -17.63 -25.22
C ILE A 175 -21.95 -17.68 -26.32
N ASP A 176 -22.52 -16.53 -26.67
CA ASP A 176 -23.62 -16.42 -27.64
C ASP A 176 -23.24 -15.66 -28.93
N GLU A 177 -22.10 -14.97 -28.94
CA GLU A 177 -21.60 -14.22 -30.08
C GLU A 177 -20.07 -14.32 -30.20
N VAL A 178 -19.58 -14.48 -31.44
CA VAL A 178 -18.15 -14.57 -31.75
C VAL A 178 -17.85 -13.71 -32.97
N GLU A 179 -16.87 -12.83 -32.83
CA GLU A 179 -16.36 -11.97 -33.89
C GLU A 179 -14.90 -12.35 -34.21
N GLU A 180 -14.62 -12.67 -35.48
CA GLU A 180 -13.26 -12.93 -35.94
C GLU A 180 -12.59 -11.62 -36.33
N LYS A 181 -11.50 -11.25 -35.64
CA LYS A 181 -10.71 -10.06 -35.98
C LYS A 181 -9.60 -10.47 -36.94
N VAL A 182 -9.80 -10.20 -38.23
CA VAL A 182 -8.74 -10.36 -39.23
C VAL A 182 -7.91 -9.08 -39.27
N ARG A 183 -6.79 -9.04 -38.55
CA ARG A 183 -5.87 -7.90 -38.66
C ARG A 183 -5.20 -7.89 -40.03
N SER A 184 -5.37 -6.81 -40.78
CA SER A 184 -4.77 -6.63 -42.12
C SER A 184 -3.89 -5.38 -42.17
N GLY A 185 -2.61 -5.52 -42.53
CA GLY A 185 -1.66 -4.41 -42.62
C GLY A 185 -0.20 -4.88 -42.41
N GLU A 186 0.79 -4.04 -42.72
CA GLU A 186 2.22 -4.38 -42.55
C GLU A 186 2.60 -4.58 -41.06
N ASN A 187 1.88 -3.92 -40.13
CA ASN A 187 2.19 -3.93 -38.69
C ASN A 187 1.18 -4.72 -37.83
N ALA A 188 0.23 -5.42 -38.46
CA ALA A 188 -0.86 -6.14 -37.79
C ALA A 188 -0.38 -7.14 -36.71
N ASN A 189 0.74 -7.82 -36.98
CA ASN A 189 1.35 -8.81 -36.08
C ASN A 189 2.10 -8.18 -34.89
N TYR A 190 2.22 -6.86 -34.87
CA TYR A 190 2.97 -6.10 -33.87
C TYR A 190 2.07 -5.19 -33.04
N THR A 191 0.76 -5.20 -33.29
CA THR A 191 -0.22 -4.41 -32.54
C THR A 191 -0.74 -5.24 -31.37
N THR A 192 -1.15 -4.63 -30.26
CA THR A 192 -1.85 -5.28 -29.13
C THR A 192 -2.86 -4.30 -28.56
N GLU A 193 -4.10 -4.70 -28.28
CA GLU A 193 -5.05 -3.84 -27.56
C GLU A 193 -4.61 -3.79 -26.08
N VAL A 194 -4.53 -2.58 -25.53
CA VAL A 194 -4.04 -2.31 -24.15
C VAL A 194 -5.09 -1.61 -23.29
N GLY A 195 -6.26 -1.30 -23.87
CA GLY A 195 -7.37 -0.72 -23.15
C GLY A 195 -8.64 -0.72 -24.00
N HIS A 196 -9.77 -0.98 -23.34
CA HIS A 196 -11.09 -0.89 -23.94
C HIS A 196 -12.04 -0.25 -22.94
N TYR A 197 -12.54 0.94 -23.26
CA TYR A 197 -13.32 1.76 -22.35
C TYR A 197 -14.68 2.10 -22.96
N VAL A 198 -15.74 2.01 -22.15
CA VAL A 198 -17.10 2.37 -22.55
C VAL A 198 -17.62 3.46 -21.63
N ASN A 199 -17.91 4.65 -22.19
CA ASN A 199 -18.28 5.84 -21.42
C ASN A 199 -19.49 6.54 -22.07
N ASP A 200 -20.68 6.47 -21.45
CA ASP A 200 -21.93 7.04 -21.98
C ASP A 200 -22.19 6.67 -23.47
N GLY A 201 -22.00 5.39 -23.79
CA GLY A 201 -22.16 4.83 -25.13
C GLY A 201 -21.02 5.14 -26.12
N TRP A 202 -20.02 5.95 -25.74
CA TRP A 202 -18.77 6.04 -26.48
C TRP A 202 -17.89 4.83 -26.18
N THR A 203 -17.09 4.41 -27.16
CA THR A 203 -16.14 3.32 -27.02
C THR A 203 -14.75 3.79 -27.41
N VAL A 204 -13.76 3.55 -26.56
CA VAL A 204 -12.34 3.84 -26.85
C VAL A 204 -11.60 2.51 -26.84
N SER A 205 -11.02 2.12 -27.98
CA SER A 205 -10.06 1.01 -28.08
C SER A 205 -8.65 1.59 -28.21
N ALA A 206 -7.81 1.36 -27.21
CA ALA A 206 -6.42 1.76 -27.18
C ALA A 206 -5.51 0.60 -27.59
N SER A 207 -4.62 0.80 -28.55
CA SER A 207 -3.69 -0.23 -29.04
C SER A 207 -2.26 0.27 -29.06
N VAL A 208 -1.31 -0.60 -28.73
CA VAL A 208 0.13 -0.34 -28.86
C VAL A 208 0.70 -1.10 -30.06
N VAL A 209 1.59 -0.47 -30.83
CA VAL A 209 2.30 -1.05 -31.97
C VAL A 209 3.78 -1.17 -31.65
N ASN A 210 4.25 -2.40 -31.40
CA ASN A 210 5.61 -2.75 -31.03
C ASN A 210 6.41 -3.26 -32.24
N LEU A 211 7.06 -2.36 -32.97
CA LEU A 211 7.80 -2.74 -34.18
C LEU A 211 9.05 -3.57 -33.86
N PRO A 212 9.38 -4.58 -34.70
CA PRO A 212 10.47 -5.52 -34.45
C PRO A 212 11.87 -4.89 -34.64
N ASP A 213 11.95 -3.68 -35.16
CA ASP A 213 13.20 -2.95 -35.37
C ASP A 213 13.70 -2.23 -34.12
N GLY A 214 12.98 -2.36 -32.99
CA GLY A 214 13.31 -1.72 -31.71
C GLY A 214 13.02 -0.22 -31.69
N SER A 215 12.24 0.29 -32.65
CA SER A 215 11.69 1.64 -32.56
C SER A 215 10.73 1.75 -31.37
N ARG A 216 10.51 2.99 -30.91
CA ARG A 216 9.59 3.22 -29.80
C ARG A 216 8.19 2.74 -30.19
N PRO A 217 7.47 2.08 -29.27
CA PRO A 217 6.07 1.73 -29.46
C PRO A 217 5.25 2.95 -29.83
N ASN A 218 4.29 2.75 -30.73
CA ASN A 218 3.31 3.77 -31.07
C ASN A 218 1.96 3.41 -30.43
N TYR A 219 1.19 4.42 -30.02
CA TYR A 219 -0.13 4.23 -29.42
C TYR A 219 -1.21 4.74 -30.38
N LEU A 220 -2.22 3.92 -30.59
CA LEU A 220 -3.37 4.17 -31.46
C LEU A 220 -4.64 4.21 -30.63
N PHE A 221 -5.54 5.15 -30.89
CA PHE A 221 -6.86 5.19 -30.27
C PHE A 221 -7.95 5.20 -31.33
N ASP A 222 -8.82 4.18 -31.27
CA ASP A 222 -10.03 4.08 -32.07
C ASP A 222 -11.22 4.47 -31.20
N ILE A 223 -11.82 5.63 -31.47
CA ILE A 223 -12.90 6.19 -30.65
C ILE A 223 -14.19 6.18 -31.45
N SER A 224 -15.14 5.35 -31.03
CA SER A 224 -16.46 5.23 -31.67
C SER A 224 -17.52 5.96 -30.86
N SER A 225 -18.31 6.77 -31.55
CA SER A 225 -19.48 7.45 -30.99
C SER A 225 -20.67 6.50 -30.81
N PRO A 226 -21.67 6.87 -29.99
CA PRO A 226 -22.90 6.08 -29.81
C PRO A 226 -23.69 5.84 -31.10
N ASP A 227 -23.51 6.67 -32.13
CA ASP A 227 -24.12 6.50 -33.46
C ASP A 227 -23.23 5.75 -34.47
N GLY A 228 -22.04 5.31 -34.04
CA GLY A 228 -21.14 4.43 -34.80
C GLY A 228 -20.17 5.15 -35.74
N GLU A 229 -19.95 6.46 -35.55
CA GLU A 229 -18.85 7.17 -36.21
C GLU A 229 -17.54 6.92 -35.45
N THR A 230 -16.46 6.54 -36.16
CA THR A 230 -15.17 6.25 -35.53
C THR A 230 -14.12 7.29 -35.92
N SER A 231 -13.48 7.87 -34.92
CA SER A 231 -12.28 8.71 -35.02
C SER A 231 -11.04 7.85 -34.74
N HIS A 232 -9.99 8.05 -35.53
CA HIS A 232 -8.72 7.32 -35.42
C HIS A 232 -7.61 8.29 -35.06
N ILE A 233 -6.87 8.00 -33.99
CA ILE A 233 -5.77 8.82 -33.49
C ILE A 233 -4.50 7.98 -33.51
N ASP A 234 -3.44 8.54 -34.08
CA ASP A 234 -2.09 7.95 -34.08
C ASP A 234 -1.16 8.90 -33.32
N MET A 235 -0.73 8.52 -32.12
CA MET A 235 0.06 9.38 -31.26
C MET A 235 1.38 9.82 -31.90
N ALA A 236 2.00 8.98 -32.75
CA ALA A 236 3.21 9.35 -33.45
C ALA A 236 2.97 10.37 -34.59
N GLU A 237 1.75 10.46 -35.12
CA GLU A 237 1.39 11.47 -36.13
C GLU A 237 0.78 12.73 -35.52
N ASP A 238 -0.12 12.57 -34.56
CA ASP A 238 -0.93 13.63 -33.97
C ASP A 238 -0.21 14.37 -32.84
N LEU A 239 0.59 13.66 -32.03
CA LEU A 239 1.39 14.22 -30.92
C LEU A 239 2.84 13.68 -30.89
N PRO A 240 3.65 13.89 -31.95
CA PRO A 240 4.98 13.29 -32.11
C PRO A 240 6.03 13.67 -31.05
N LEU A 241 5.75 14.68 -30.21
CA LEU A 241 6.63 15.12 -29.13
C LEU A 241 6.30 14.48 -27.78
N VAL A 242 5.12 13.87 -27.64
CA VAL A 242 4.72 13.14 -26.45
C VAL A 242 5.22 11.70 -26.59
N SER A 243 6.22 11.34 -25.79
CA SER A 243 6.70 9.97 -25.77
C SER A 243 5.85 9.15 -24.80
N VAL A 244 5.22 8.09 -25.30
CA VAL A 244 4.40 7.20 -24.49
C VAL A 244 5.14 5.88 -24.27
N ALA A 245 5.35 5.53 -23.01
CA ALA A 245 5.85 4.23 -22.56
C ALA A 245 4.69 3.33 -22.12
N GLY A 246 3.65 3.88 -21.49
CA GLY A 246 2.48 3.15 -21.01
C GLY A 246 1.20 3.99 -21.00
N LEU A 247 0.04 3.32 -21.02
CA LEU A 247 -1.27 3.93 -20.77
C LEU A 247 -1.69 3.59 -19.34
N MET A 248 -1.84 4.59 -18.48
CA MET A 248 -2.11 4.42 -17.04
C MET A 248 -3.61 4.50 -16.72
N GLY A 249 -4.38 5.25 -17.50
CA GLY A 249 -5.82 5.40 -17.28
C GLY A 249 -6.45 6.42 -18.23
N HIS A 250 -7.72 6.73 -17.99
CA HIS A 250 -8.42 7.77 -18.73
C HIS A 250 -9.51 8.43 -17.88
N LEU A 251 -9.81 9.69 -18.23
CA LEU A 251 -11.01 10.38 -17.76
C LEU A 251 -11.96 10.59 -18.93
N TYR A 252 -13.26 10.46 -18.68
CA TYR A 252 -14.28 10.92 -19.60
C TYR A 252 -14.87 12.24 -19.12
N LEU A 253 -14.71 13.30 -19.93
CA LEU A 253 -15.16 14.65 -19.60
C LEU A 253 -16.58 14.95 -20.11
N GLY A 254 -17.25 13.97 -20.73
CA GLY A 254 -18.54 14.14 -21.38
C GLY A 254 -18.44 14.57 -22.85
N ASP A 255 -19.54 14.40 -23.60
CA ASP A 255 -19.67 14.80 -25.01
C ASP A 255 -18.55 14.27 -25.94
N GLY A 256 -18.04 13.06 -25.69
CA GLY A 256 -16.95 12.48 -26.49
C GLY A 256 -15.57 13.09 -26.26
N LYS A 257 -15.37 13.74 -25.10
CA LYS A 257 -14.07 14.28 -24.68
C LYS A 257 -13.41 13.41 -23.64
N PHE A 258 -12.11 13.19 -23.79
CA PHE A 258 -11.32 12.31 -22.97
C PHE A 258 -10.00 12.97 -22.55
N VAL A 259 -9.49 12.55 -21.40
CA VAL A 259 -8.08 12.76 -21.03
C VAL A 259 -7.45 11.39 -20.89
N MET A 260 -6.52 11.05 -21.78
CA MET A 260 -5.72 9.83 -21.65
C MET A 260 -4.51 10.12 -20.78
N ILE A 261 -4.30 9.28 -19.77
CA ILE A 261 -3.20 9.41 -18.81
C ILE A 261 -2.11 8.46 -19.28
N VAL A 262 -0.98 9.00 -19.73
CA VAL A 262 0.09 8.24 -20.37
C VAL A 262 1.42 8.49 -19.67
N MET A 263 2.15 7.43 -19.38
CA MET A 263 3.46 7.51 -18.74
C MET A 263 4.56 7.60 -19.81
N ASN A 264 5.60 8.41 -19.59
CA ASN A 264 6.75 8.51 -20.48
C ASN A 264 7.90 7.55 -20.08
N TYR A 265 9.02 7.54 -20.83
CA TYR A 265 10.17 6.66 -20.55
C TYR A 265 11.05 7.08 -19.36
N VAL A 266 10.71 8.18 -18.70
CA VAL A 266 11.31 8.59 -17.42
C VAL A 266 10.30 8.46 -16.27
N PHE A 267 9.23 7.68 -16.48
CA PHE A 267 8.18 7.38 -15.49
C PHE A 267 7.41 8.60 -14.99
N GLU A 268 7.29 9.65 -15.82
CA GLU A 268 6.42 10.79 -15.53
C GLU A 268 5.09 10.66 -16.29
N ASP A 269 3.99 10.98 -15.60
CA ASP A 269 2.68 11.09 -16.21
C ASP A 269 2.55 12.31 -17.13
N ARG A 270 1.88 12.09 -18.25
CA ARG A 270 1.48 13.08 -19.24
C ARG A 270 -0.01 12.90 -19.51
N PHE A 271 -0.68 14.01 -19.74
CA PHE A 271 -2.12 14.02 -19.95
C PHE A 271 -2.42 14.46 -21.39
N VAL A 272 -3.12 13.62 -22.13
CA VAL A 272 -3.47 13.84 -23.54
C VAL A 272 -4.96 14.08 -23.64
N TYR A 273 -5.34 15.30 -24.00
CA TYR A 273 -6.72 15.67 -24.26
C TYR A 273 -7.14 15.22 -25.67
N ILE A 274 -8.33 14.63 -25.76
CA ILE A 274 -8.95 14.20 -27.02
C ILE A 274 -10.39 14.69 -27.06
N ASP A 275 -10.77 15.39 -28.13
CA ASP A 275 -12.17 15.68 -28.47
C ASP A 275 -12.53 14.87 -29.73
N ALA A 276 -13.26 13.77 -29.54
CA ALA A 276 -13.58 12.85 -30.62
C ALA A 276 -14.53 13.46 -31.67
N ALA A 277 -15.34 14.45 -31.28
CA ALA A 277 -16.30 15.11 -32.15
C ALA A 277 -15.63 16.13 -33.10
N THR A 278 -14.54 16.74 -32.67
CA THR A 278 -13.74 17.69 -33.49
C THR A 278 -12.46 17.08 -34.05
N SER A 279 -12.10 15.87 -33.60
CA SER A 279 -10.80 15.22 -33.83
C SER A 279 -9.62 16.06 -33.34
N GLU A 280 -9.83 16.87 -32.30
CA GLU A 280 -8.75 17.61 -31.64
C GLU A 280 -7.98 16.68 -30.71
N VAL A 281 -6.65 16.73 -30.80
CA VAL A 281 -5.74 15.98 -29.94
C VAL A 281 -4.65 16.94 -29.47
N ALA A 282 -4.44 17.05 -28.17
CA ALA A 282 -3.53 18.02 -27.58
C ALA A 282 -2.93 17.54 -26.26
N GLU A 283 -1.78 18.09 -25.87
CA GLU A 283 -1.35 17.98 -24.47
C GLU A 283 -2.28 18.80 -23.58
N LEU A 284 -2.73 18.23 -22.45
CA LEU A 284 -3.67 18.89 -21.54
C LEU A 284 -3.17 20.25 -21.06
N SER A 285 -1.86 20.39 -20.87
CA SER A 285 -1.20 21.67 -20.50
C SER A 285 -1.47 22.82 -21.47
N THR A 286 -1.91 22.53 -22.70
CA THR A 286 -2.28 23.54 -23.70
C THR A 286 -3.75 23.94 -23.65
N ILE A 287 -4.57 23.24 -22.85
CA ILE A 287 -6.00 23.48 -22.67
C ILE A 287 -6.22 24.22 -21.34
N GLU A 288 -6.18 25.55 -21.39
CA GLU A 288 -6.25 26.42 -20.20
C GLU A 288 -7.47 26.16 -19.31
N GLU A 289 -8.61 25.78 -19.90
CA GLU A 289 -9.85 25.48 -19.16
C GLU A 289 -9.77 24.19 -18.33
N LEU A 290 -8.79 23.31 -18.59
CA LEU A 290 -8.60 22.03 -17.91
C LEU A 290 -7.33 21.98 -17.07
N SER A 291 -6.64 23.11 -16.87
CA SER A 291 -5.38 23.13 -16.12
C SER A 291 -5.52 22.68 -14.66
N TRP A 292 -6.71 22.82 -14.08
CA TRP A 292 -7.03 22.40 -12.72
C TRP A 292 -6.92 20.88 -12.51
N LEU A 293 -7.01 20.07 -13.57
CA LEU A 293 -6.82 18.62 -13.45
C LEU A 293 -5.38 18.24 -13.06
N TYR A 294 -4.40 19.12 -13.26
CA TYR A 294 -3.03 18.92 -12.76
C TYR A 294 -2.89 19.13 -11.25
N GLU A 295 -3.90 19.74 -10.61
CA GLU A 295 -3.93 19.93 -9.15
C GLU A 295 -4.56 18.72 -8.43
N ILE A 296 -5.00 17.71 -9.17
CA ILE A 296 -5.58 16.48 -8.64
C ILE A 296 -4.46 15.46 -8.47
N ASP A 297 -4.27 15.03 -7.23
CA ASP A 297 -3.37 13.92 -6.91
C ASP A 297 -3.90 12.60 -7.51
N ASP A 298 -2.98 11.82 -8.08
CA ASP A 298 -3.22 10.49 -8.65
C ASP A 298 -4.47 10.39 -9.53
N LEU A 299 -4.49 11.17 -10.62
CA LEU A 299 -5.60 11.19 -11.58
C LEU A 299 -5.86 9.82 -12.23
N ALA A 300 -4.87 8.93 -12.25
CA ALA A 300 -4.97 7.59 -12.82
C ALA A 300 -5.90 6.66 -12.03
N SER A 301 -6.11 6.94 -10.74
CA SER A 301 -7.00 6.17 -9.85
C SER A 301 -8.51 6.38 -10.12
N TYR A 302 -8.87 7.33 -10.99
CA TYR A 302 -10.28 7.64 -11.28
C TYR A 302 -10.82 6.79 -12.43
N TYR A 303 -11.96 6.16 -12.19
CA TYR A 303 -12.68 5.38 -13.19
C TYR A 303 -14.02 6.03 -13.50
N TYR A 304 -14.44 5.99 -14.77
CA TYR A 304 -15.74 6.49 -15.16
C TYR A 304 -16.84 5.45 -14.93
N TYR A 305 -17.90 5.86 -14.26
CA TYR A 305 -19.09 5.07 -13.99
C TYR A 305 -20.30 5.70 -14.68
N ASP A 306 -20.99 4.92 -15.50
CA ASP A 306 -22.13 5.42 -16.29
C ASP A 306 -23.23 5.98 -15.37
N GLY A 307 -23.71 7.18 -15.69
CA GLY A 307 -24.68 7.91 -14.88
C GLY A 307 -24.15 8.52 -13.57
N PHE A 308 -22.88 8.29 -13.22
CA PHE A 308 -22.28 8.76 -11.97
C PHE A 308 -21.10 9.73 -12.18
N GLY A 309 -20.22 9.45 -13.16
CA GLY A 309 -19.04 10.27 -13.47
C GLY A 309 -17.72 9.59 -13.14
N ASN A 310 -16.62 10.36 -13.16
CA ASN A 310 -15.30 9.85 -12.79
C ASN A 310 -15.18 9.84 -11.26
N ALA A 311 -14.92 8.67 -10.68
CA ALA A 311 -14.83 8.48 -9.25
C ALA A 311 -13.63 7.63 -8.87
N SER A 312 -13.11 7.87 -7.67
CA SER A 312 -12.08 7.06 -7.04
C SER A 312 -12.48 6.75 -5.59
N VAL A 313 -11.84 5.74 -5.02
CA VAL A 313 -12.04 5.34 -3.62
C VAL A 313 -10.68 5.37 -2.96
N ASP A 314 -10.60 5.99 -1.79
CA ASP A 314 -9.40 5.97 -0.95
C ASP A 314 -9.75 5.47 0.47
N ALA A 315 -8.80 5.53 1.40
CA ALA A 315 -9.02 5.09 2.77
C ALA A 315 -10.11 5.89 3.52
N ASP A 316 -10.49 7.06 3.04
CA ASP A 316 -11.33 8.01 3.76
C ASP A 316 -12.69 8.27 3.12
N CYS A 317 -12.80 8.13 1.80
CA CYS A 317 -14.02 8.46 1.08
C CYS A 317 -14.06 7.89 -0.34
N ILE A 318 -15.26 8.02 -0.93
CA ILE A 318 -15.46 7.97 -2.37
C ILE A 318 -15.40 9.40 -2.89
N LYS A 319 -14.49 9.70 -3.81
CA LYS A 319 -14.31 11.02 -4.43
C LYS A 319 -14.90 11.03 -5.83
N VAL A 320 -15.46 12.16 -6.24
CA VAL A 320 -16.01 12.35 -7.59
C VAL A 320 -15.49 13.64 -8.19
N ILE A 321 -15.11 13.59 -9.46
CA ILE A 321 -14.73 14.77 -10.24
C ILE A 321 -15.99 15.44 -10.78
N ASP A 322 -16.32 16.62 -10.28
CA ASP A 322 -17.30 17.51 -10.92
C ASP A 322 -16.58 18.35 -11.99
N THR A 323 -16.70 17.91 -13.25
CA THR A 323 -16.06 18.57 -14.39
C THR A 323 -16.67 19.93 -14.71
N GLU A 324 -17.93 20.19 -14.34
CA GLU A 324 -18.59 21.49 -14.56
C GLU A 324 -18.14 22.52 -13.52
N ALA A 325 -18.08 22.11 -12.26
CA ALA A 325 -17.67 22.96 -11.14
C ALA A 325 -16.13 23.06 -10.99
N GLN A 326 -15.38 22.16 -11.63
CA GLN A 326 -13.91 22.08 -11.57
C GLN A 326 -13.42 21.81 -10.14
N VAL A 327 -14.06 20.87 -9.45
CA VAL A 327 -13.74 20.48 -8.07
C VAL A 327 -13.81 18.96 -7.91
N ILE A 328 -13.12 18.46 -6.90
CA ILE A 328 -13.33 17.12 -6.36
C ILE A 328 -14.30 17.25 -5.19
N GLU A 329 -15.34 16.42 -5.19
CA GLU A 329 -16.29 16.33 -4.09
C GLU A 329 -16.16 14.98 -3.38
N ASP A 330 -16.15 15.00 -2.04
CA ASP A 330 -16.33 13.80 -1.23
C ASP A 330 -17.79 13.36 -1.36
N TYR A 331 -18.04 12.29 -2.10
CA TYR A 331 -19.39 11.75 -2.32
C TYR A 331 -19.89 10.99 -1.10
N VAL A 332 -19.06 10.08 -0.56
CA VAL A 332 -19.34 9.38 0.70
C VAL A 332 -18.09 9.42 1.57
N SER A 333 -18.18 10.08 2.72
CA SER A 333 -17.14 10.00 3.73
C SER A 333 -17.31 8.73 4.58
N PHE A 334 -16.22 7.99 4.76
CA PHE A 334 -16.15 6.82 5.62
C PHE A 334 -16.08 7.17 7.11
N ASP A 335 -16.15 8.46 7.47
CA ASP A 335 -16.50 8.89 8.83
C ASP A 335 -17.95 8.53 9.19
N TYR A 336 -18.79 8.28 8.18
CA TYR A 336 -20.20 7.91 8.31
C TYR A 336 -20.47 6.47 7.87
N SER A 337 -19.48 5.59 8.02
CA SER A 337 -19.58 4.16 7.80
C SER A 337 -18.62 3.45 8.74
N ASN A 338 -18.97 2.25 9.20
CA ASN A 338 -18.04 1.40 9.95
C ASN A 338 -17.26 0.44 9.02
N ILE A 339 -16.90 0.92 7.82
CA ILE A 339 -16.07 0.19 6.85
C ILE A 339 -14.63 0.07 7.38
N ASN A 340 -13.96 -1.04 7.05
CA ASN A 340 -12.52 -1.14 7.23
C ASN A 340 -11.81 -0.24 6.21
N ARG A 341 -11.25 0.88 6.69
CA ARG A 341 -10.59 1.90 5.87
C ARG A 341 -9.31 1.43 5.19
N TYR A 342 -8.61 0.47 5.80
CA TYR A 342 -7.45 -0.13 5.17
C TYR A 342 -7.85 -0.96 3.94
N GLU A 343 -8.97 -1.70 4.01
CA GLU A 343 -9.45 -2.43 2.84
C GLU A 343 -9.95 -1.49 1.74
N ALA A 344 -10.65 -0.41 2.12
CA ALA A 344 -11.27 0.52 1.18
C ALA A 344 -10.28 1.16 0.20
N GLN A 345 -9.02 1.39 0.61
CA GLN A 345 -7.98 1.98 -0.25
C GLN A 345 -7.58 1.08 -1.44
N TYR A 346 -7.89 -0.23 -1.39
CA TYR A 346 -7.62 -1.19 -2.46
C TYR A 346 -8.85 -1.47 -3.33
N MET A 347 -9.94 -0.75 -3.12
CA MET A 347 -11.19 -1.00 -3.82
C MET A 347 -11.46 0.07 -4.87
N GLN A 348 -12.26 -0.30 -5.85
CA GLN A 348 -12.92 0.61 -6.75
C GLN A 348 -14.43 0.50 -6.58
N MET A 349 -15.15 1.54 -6.98
CA MET A 349 -16.60 1.43 -7.05
C MET A 349 -16.98 0.46 -8.17
N VAL A 350 -18.03 -0.32 -7.96
CA VAL A 350 -18.51 -1.32 -8.92
C VAL A 350 -19.95 -1.03 -9.32
N TYR A 351 -20.72 -0.50 -8.38
CA TYR A 351 -22.11 -0.13 -8.56
C TYR A 351 -22.47 0.99 -7.59
N ALA A 352 -23.33 1.90 -8.01
CA ALA A 352 -23.94 2.90 -7.13
C ALA A 352 -25.36 3.27 -7.59
N ASP A 353 -26.26 3.43 -6.63
CA ASP A 353 -27.54 4.11 -6.77
C ASP A 353 -27.80 5.06 -5.58
N GLU A 354 -29.04 5.55 -5.41
CA GLU A 354 -29.38 6.50 -4.34
C GLU A 354 -29.27 5.91 -2.92
N ASP A 355 -29.38 4.57 -2.77
CA ASP A 355 -29.49 3.87 -1.49
C ASP A 355 -28.38 2.85 -1.26
N LYS A 356 -27.64 2.43 -2.30
CA LYS A 356 -26.62 1.38 -2.22
C LYS A 356 -25.40 1.71 -3.05
N ILE A 357 -24.22 1.44 -2.49
CA ILE A 357 -22.94 1.44 -3.21
C ILE A 357 -22.27 0.09 -3.01
N ILE A 358 -21.64 -0.44 -4.05
CA ILE A 358 -20.83 -1.65 -3.98
C ILE A 358 -19.41 -1.27 -4.38
N LEU A 359 -18.48 -1.61 -3.50
CA LEU A 359 -17.05 -1.54 -3.72
C LEU A 359 -16.52 -2.96 -3.94
N GLY A 360 -15.53 -3.09 -4.80
CA GLY A 360 -14.84 -4.36 -5.01
C GLY A 360 -13.37 -4.10 -5.27
N GLY A 361 -12.53 -5.06 -4.91
CA GLY A 361 -11.10 -4.98 -5.16
C GLY A 361 -10.38 -6.13 -4.52
N THR A 362 -9.06 -6.09 -4.62
CA THR A 362 -8.18 -7.10 -4.03
C THR A 362 -7.33 -6.46 -2.96
N VAL A 363 -7.60 -6.87 -1.73
CA VAL A 363 -6.96 -6.31 -0.55
C VAL A 363 -5.67 -7.08 -0.29
N TYR A 364 -4.59 -6.35 -0.06
CA TYR A 364 -3.31 -6.89 0.38
C TYR A 364 -3.16 -6.58 1.87
N ARG A 365 -3.36 -7.57 2.75
CA ARG A 365 -3.37 -7.34 4.20
C ARG A 365 -1.98 -7.41 4.85
N GLU A 366 -1.02 -8.03 4.19
CA GLU A 366 0.30 -8.35 4.75
C GLU A 366 1.28 -7.19 4.52
N GLU A 367 1.64 -6.48 5.59
CA GLU A 367 2.64 -5.40 5.65
C GLU A 367 3.98 -5.92 6.22
N LEU A 368 4.37 -7.15 5.88
CA LEU A 368 5.40 -7.90 6.61
C LEU A 368 6.86 -7.64 6.15
N CYS A 369 7.18 -6.40 5.74
CA CYS A 369 8.43 -5.97 5.10
C CYS A 369 8.69 -6.66 3.75
N LEU A 370 8.07 -6.12 2.68
CA LEU A 370 8.11 -6.66 1.31
C LEU A 370 9.20 -6.03 0.43
N ASP A 371 9.89 -4.98 0.89
CA ASP A 371 10.78 -4.17 0.04
C ASP A 371 11.95 -4.95 -0.61
N ASN A 372 12.32 -6.11 -0.06
CA ASN A 372 13.48 -6.87 -0.54
C ASN A 372 13.18 -8.17 -1.33
N PHE A 373 11.94 -8.67 -1.40
CA PHE A 373 11.72 -10.09 -1.81
C PHE A 373 10.58 -10.37 -2.81
N GLY A 374 10.05 -9.35 -3.48
CA GLY A 374 9.14 -9.51 -4.62
C GLY A 374 7.71 -9.98 -4.27
N ALA A 375 6.78 -9.79 -5.21
CA ALA A 375 5.33 -10.03 -5.08
C ALA A 375 4.89 -11.49 -4.86
N GLU A 376 5.80 -12.39 -4.47
CA GLU A 376 5.59 -13.84 -4.47
C GLU A 376 4.96 -14.39 -3.18
N TYR A 377 4.87 -13.56 -2.13
CA TYR A 377 4.25 -13.92 -0.85
C TYR A 377 2.98 -13.12 -0.52
N ASP A 378 2.59 -12.18 -1.39
CA ASP A 378 1.40 -11.37 -1.19
C ASP A 378 0.16 -12.25 -1.32
N VAL A 379 -0.56 -12.42 -0.20
CA VAL A 379 -1.86 -13.08 -0.22
C VAL A 379 -2.90 -12.07 -0.63
N GLU A 380 -3.59 -12.39 -1.71
CA GLU A 380 -4.69 -11.60 -2.21
C GLU A 380 -5.99 -11.96 -1.50
N TYR A 381 -6.68 -10.93 -1.00
CA TYR A 381 -7.99 -11.07 -0.40
C TYR A 381 -9.03 -10.33 -1.28
N PRO A 382 -9.45 -10.92 -2.42
CA PRO A 382 -10.52 -10.35 -3.23
C PRO A 382 -11.77 -10.21 -2.38
N THR A 383 -12.28 -8.98 -2.31
CA THR A 383 -13.31 -8.58 -1.35
C THR A 383 -14.33 -7.68 -2.04
N MET A 384 -15.59 -7.84 -1.65
CA MET A 384 -16.68 -6.95 -2.00
C MET A 384 -17.24 -6.31 -0.74
N VAL A 385 -17.42 -4.99 -0.74
CA VAL A 385 -18.06 -4.25 0.34
C VAL A 385 -19.33 -3.59 -0.17
N ILE A 386 -20.43 -3.80 0.54
CA ILE A 386 -21.72 -3.17 0.26
C ILE A 386 -21.96 -2.10 1.31
N LEU A 387 -22.25 -0.89 0.86
CA LEU A 387 -22.63 0.26 1.67
C LEU A 387 -24.11 0.55 1.44
N ASP A 388 -24.95 0.15 2.39
CA ASP A 388 -26.39 0.42 2.37
C ASP A 388 -26.70 1.69 3.17
N ARG A 389 -27.30 2.69 2.52
CA ARG A 389 -27.67 3.95 3.15
C ARG A 389 -28.76 3.72 4.19
N ALA A 390 -28.51 4.15 5.42
CA ALA A 390 -29.48 4.03 6.51
C ALA A 390 -30.51 5.18 6.46
N GLU A 391 -31.77 4.89 6.81
CA GLU A 391 -32.81 5.92 6.96
C GLU A 391 -32.49 6.94 8.07
N SER A 392 -31.71 6.53 9.07
CA SER A 392 -31.23 7.36 10.18
C SER A 392 -29.97 6.75 10.77
N ASN A 393 -29.05 7.58 11.27
CA ASN A 393 -27.82 7.07 11.87
C ASN A 393 -28.10 6.17 13.10
N PRO A 394 -27.70 4.87 13.07
CA PRO A 394 -27.96 3.90 14.14
C PRO A 394 -27.15 4.19 15.41
N HIS A 395 -26.12 5.03 15.30
CA HIS A 395 -25.23 5.42 16.39
C HIS A 395 -25.61 6.78 16.99
N ALA A 396 -26.77 7.34 16.63
CA ALA A 396 -27.28 8.57 17.21
C ALA A 396 -27.28 8.55 18.75
N GLY A 397 -26.70 9.59 19.35
CA GLY A 397 -26.52 9.74 20.79
C GLY A 397 -25.17 9.25 21.32
N LYS A 398 -24.37 8.55 20.52
CA LYS A 398 -22.99 8.19 20.89
C LYS A 398 -22.09 9.43 20.86
N LYS A 399 -21.20 9.53 21.86
CA LYS A 399 -20.15 10.55 21.93
C LYS A 399 -18.97 10.20 21.06
N VAL A 400 -18.36 11.19 20.42
CA VAL A 400 -17.20 10.95 19.55
C VAL A 400 -15.93 10.93 20.39
N ILE A 401 -15.12 9.90 20.16
CA ILE A 401 -13.73 9.79 20.58
C ILE A 401 -12.88 10.04 19.33
N SER A 402 -11.98 11.00 19.40
CA SER A 402 -11.06 11.31 18.30
C SER A 402 -9.82 10.43 18.35
N LEU A 403 -9.46 9.81 17.23
CA LEU A 403 -8.25 9.00 17.09
C LEU A 403 -7.37 9.58 15.98
N ALA A 404 -6.13 9.94 16.30
CA ALA A 404 -5.13 10.30 15.31
C ALA A 404 -4.14 9.15 15.14
N SER A 405 -3.67 8.94 13.91
CA SER A 405 -2.58 8.00 13.59
C SER A 405 -1.40 8.79 13.04
N MET A 406 -0.22 8.55 13.61
CA MET A 406 1.03 9.18 13.16
C MET A 406 1.62 8.45 11.96
N ASP A 407 1.27 7.18 11.82
CA ASP A 407 1.56 6.34 10.67
C ASP A 407 0.26 6.03 9.90
N GLY A 408 0.36 5.28 8.80
CA GLY A 408 -0.81 4.71 8.12
C GLY A 408 -1.67 3.86 9.07
N ILE A 409 -2.98 3.79 8.81
CA ILE A 409 -3.88 2.92 9.57
C ILE A 409 -3.74 1.51 9.00
N SER A 410 -3.01 0.62 9.66
CA SER A 410 -2.87 -0.78 9.23
C SER A 410 -4.17 -1.57 9.37
N TYR A 411 -4.26 -2.71 8.69
CA TYR A 411 -5.43 -3.60 8.74
C TYR A 411 -5.89 -3.94 10.18
N PRO A 412 -5.00 -4.35 11.12
CA PRO A 412 -5.39 -4.61 12.50
C PRO A 412 -5.95 -3.38 13.24
N ILE A 413 -5.44 -2.17 12.96
CA ILE A 413 -5.96 -0.93 13.57
C ILE A 413 -7.35 -0.61 13.04
N ALA A 414 -7.55 -0.72 11.73
CA ALA A 414 -8.86 -0.50 11.12
C ALA A 414 -9.91 -1.50 11.67
N GLU A 415 -9.55 -2.79 11.81
CA GLU A 415 -10.41 -3.78 12.46
C GLU A 415 -10.65 -3.47 13.94
N GLY A 416 -9.64 -3.01 14.67
CA GLY A 416 -9.80 -2.59 16.06
C GLY A 416 -10.81 -1.44 16.22
N ILE A 417 -10.72 -0.42 15.37
CA ILE A 417 -11.69 0.70 15.35
C ILE A 417 -13.10 0.17 15.05
N ARG A 418 -13.22 -0.70 14.03
CA ARG A 418 -14.49 -1.29 13.62
C ARG A 418 -15.13 -2.10 14.75
N GLU A 419 -14.37 -3.02 15.36
CA GLU A 419 -14.83 -3.86 16.46
C GLU A 419 -15.24 -3.02 17.67
N TYR A 420 -14.48 -1.97 18.00
CA TYR A 420 -14.86 -1.05 19.06
C TYR A 420 -16.19 -0.36 18.78
N ASN A 421 -16.37 0.18 17.57
CA ASN A 421 -17.55 0.93 17.18
C ASN A 421 -18.82 0.07 17.17
N ASP A 422 -18.70 -1.19 16.74
CA ASP A 422 -19.80 -2.17 16.74
C ASP A 422 -20.24 -2.53 18.17
N ASN A 423 -19.29 -2.59 19.12
CA ASN A 423 -19.55 -3.10 20.46
C ASN A 423 -19.73 -2.00 21.52
N SER A 424 -19.26 -0.78 21.26
CA SER A 424 -19.45 0.35 22.18
C SER A 424 -20.89 0.83 22.20
N SER A 425 -21.40 1.09 23.40
CA SER A 425 -22.81 1.49 23.60
C SER A 425 -23.04 2.99 23.74
N ASP A 426 -21.99 3.75 24.07
CA ASP A 426 -22.06 5.17 24.44
C ASP A 426 -21.10 6.06 23.64
N THR A 427 -20.11 5.47 22.97
CA THR A 427 -19.02 6.18 22.29
C THR A 427 -18.73 5.58 20.91
N PHE A 428 -18.16 6.40 20.03
CA PHE A 428 -17.83 6.05 18.66
C PHE A 428 -16.51 6.72 18.28
N ILE A 429 -15.56 5.94 17.74
CA ILE A 429 -14.25 6.44 17.31
C ILE A 429 -14.36 7.00 15.89
N MET A 430 -13.87 8.23 15.70
CA MET A 430 -13.69 8.87 14.40
C MET A 430 -12.24 9.33 14.22
N ILE A 431 -11.75 9.32 12.98
CA ILE A 431 -10.36 9.65 12.67
C ILE A 431 -10.15 11.17 12.66
N ASP A 432 -9.16 11.65 13.41
CA ASP A 432 -8.67 13.01 13.36
C ASP A 432 -7.53 13.13 12.35
N LYS A 433 -7.87 13.62 11.16
CA LYS A 433 -6.96 13.70 10.00
C LYS A 433 -5.91 14.82 10.12
N ARG A 434 -5.99 15.70 11.13
CA ARG A 434 -5.12 16.88 11.29
C ARG A 434 -3.62 16.57 11.35
N TYR A 435 -3.28 15.33 11.70
CA TYR A 435 -1.90 14.89 11.95
C TYR A 435 -1.43 13.85 10.93
N ARG A 436 -2.18 13.61 9.86
CA ARG A 436 -1.74 12.69 8.80
C ARG A 436 -0.56 13.29 8.02
N TYR A 437 0.31 12.42 7.52
CA TYR A 437 1.48 12.81 6.73
C TYR A 437 1.09 13.68 5.53
N ASP A 438 0.09 13.27 4.73
CA ASP A 438 -0.36 13.98 3.52
C ASP A 438 -0.97 15.37 3.80
N VAL A 439 -1.48 15.59 5.02
CA VAL A 439 -2.00 16.88 5.46
C VAL A 439 -0.87 17.79 5.92
N VAL A 440 0.09 17.24 6.66
CA VAL A 440 1.17 18.03 7.28
C VAL A 440 2.30 18.31 6.29
N SER A 441 2.56 17.42 5.33
CA SER A 441 3.57 17.60 4.28
C SER A 441 3.29 18.83 3.41
N GLN A 442 2.03 19.22 3.24
CA GLN A 442 1.63 20.44 2.51
C GLN A 442 2.13 21.74 3.17
N ASP A 443 2.44 21.70 4.48
CA ASP A 443 3.00 22.84 5.21
C ASP A 443 4.54 22.88 5.16
N VAL A 444 5.19 21.89 4.52
CA VAL A 444 6.65 21.81 4.32
C VAL A 444 6.99 22.21 2.88
N GLU A 445 7.91 23.15 2.70
CA GLU A 445 8.35 23.58 1.38
C GLU A 445 9.30 22.53 0.79
N PHE A 446 8.88 21.83 -0.27
CA PHE A 446 9.75 20.89 -0.98
C PHE A 446 10.86 21.65 -1.72
N ASP A 447 12.11 21.49 -1.25
CA ASP A 447 13.31 21.91 -1.97
C ASP A 447 13.84 20.73 -2.80
N PRO A 448 13.87 20.80 -4.14
CA PRO A 448 14.37 19.72 -5.00
C PRO A 448 15.83 19.33 -4.76
N GLU A 449 16.61 20.16 -4.06
CA GLU A 449 18.00 19.86 -3.68
C GLU A 449 18.10 19.15 -2.32
N THR A 450 17.01 19.06 -1.56
CA THR A 450 16.94 18.32 -0.29
C THR A 450 16.70 16.84 -0.56
N ASP A 451 17.45 15.97 0.11
CA ASP A 451 17.21 14.53 0.02
C ASP A 451 15.88 14.15 0.68
N MET A 452 15.22 13.12 0.14
CA MET A 452 13.89 12.68 0.61
C MET A 452 13.86 12.34 2.10
N GLU A 453 14.94 11.78 2.64
CA GLU A 453 15.03 11.40 4.06
C GLU A 453 15.02 12.65 4.96
N THR A 454 15.77 13.69 4.60
CA THR A 454 15.73 14.99 5.29
C THR A 454 14.34 15.60 5.21
N TYR A 455 13.69 15.58 4.04
CA TYR A 455 12.31 16.06 3.89
C TYR A 455 11.31 15.30 4.78
N GLU A 456 11.40 13.97 4.85
CA GLU A 456 10.55 13.15 5.73
C GLU A 456 10.74 13.49 7.21
N LEU A 457 11.99 13.71 7.65
CA LEU A 457 12.27 14.15 9.02
C LEU A 457 11.69 15.53 9.33
N GLU A 458 11.70 16.46 8.37
CA GLU A 458 11.07 17.78 8.53
C GLU A 458 9.55 17.66 8.71
N VAL A 459 8.88 16.86 7.87
CA VAL A 459 7.45 16.58 8.00
C VAL A 459 7.13 15.94 9.35
N ARG A 460 7.87 14.88 9.74
CA ARG A 460 7.68 14.20 11.04
C ARG A 460 7.91 15.13 12.23
N SER A 461 8.92 16.00 12.16
CA SER A 461 9.17 17.02 13.18
C SER A 461 7.99 17.99 13.31
N LEU A 462 7.39 18.42 12.20
CA LEU A 462 6.21 19.29 12.20
C LEU A 462 4.96 18.58 12.74
N MET A 463 4.71 17.33 12.33
CA MET A 463 3.61 16.49 12.83
C MET A 463 3.66 16.39 14.35
N MET A 464 4.83 16.03 14.88
CA MET A 464 5.11 15.89 16.31
C MET A 464 4.92 17.20 17.09
N ASN A 465 5.41 18.32 16.56
CA ASN A 465 5.22 19.65 17.15
C ASN A 465 3.73 20.01 17.26
N ARG A 466 2.98 19.80 16.18
CA ARG A 466 1.53 20.10 16.13
C ARG A 466 0.77 19.25 17.15
N LEU A 467 1.03 17.94 17.19
CA LEU A 467 0.43 17.03 18.15
C LEU A 467 0.73 17.46 19.60
N THR A 468 2.00 17.77 19.90
CA THR A 468 2.44 18.17 21.24
C THR A 468 1.70 19.43 21.72
N ILE A 469 1.63 20.46 20.87
CA ILE A 469 0.95 21.73 21.19
C ILE A 469 -0.53 21.49 21.50
N ASP A 470 -1.22 20.72 20.66
CA ASP A 470 -2.65 20.48 20.80
C ASP A 470 -2.96 19.61 22.03
N LEU A 471 -2.13 18.59 22.33
CA LEU A 471 -2.27 17.78 23.53
C LEU A 471 -2.08 18.61 24.81
N ILE A 472 -1.08 19.48 24.86
CA ILE A 472 -0.85 20.39 26.01
C ILE A 472 -2.00 21.40 26.16
N ALA A 473 -2.56 21.88 25.06
CA ALA A 473 -3.71 22.79 25.07
C ALA A 473 -5.03 22.10 25.49
N GLY A 474 -5.09 20.77 25.40
CA GLY A 474 -6.31 19.98 25.61
C GLY A 474 -7.22 19.95 24.37
N ASP A 475 -6.72 20.36 23.21
CA ASP A 475 -7.42 20.38 21.91
C ASP A 475 -6.92 19.25 20.96
N GLY A 476 -6.03 18.38 21.47
CA GLY A 476 -5.50 17.21 20.77
C GLY A 476 -6.46 16.02 20.76
N PRO A 477 -6.11 14.95 20.02
CA PRO A 477 -6.92 13.74 19.91
C PRO A 477 -7.01 12.99 21.25
N ASP A 478 -8.07 12.19 21.42
CA ASP A 478 -8.26 11.35 22.62
C ASP A 478 -7.32 10.14 22.61
N ILE A 479 -7.16 9.51 21.44
CA ILE A 479 -6.31 8.33 21.20
C ILE A 479 -5.27 8.69 20.14
N ILE A 480 -4.03 8.25 20.36
CA ILE A 480 -2.91 8.46 19.44
C ILE A 480 -2.33 7.10 19.08
N MET A 481 -2.25 6.80 17.79
CA MET A 481 -1.59 5.62 17.25
C MET A 481 -0.21 6.00 16.68
N GLY A 482 0.79 5.14 16.84
CA GLY A 482 2.10 5.29 16.17
C GLY A 482 3.02 6.40 16.73
N ALA A 483 2.82 6.84 17.98
CA ALA A 483 3.58 7.97 18.54
C ALA A 483 4.80 7.58 19.39
N VAL A 484 5.19 6.31 19.43
CA VAL A 484 6.22 5.78 20.35
C VAL A 484 7.60 6.42 20.16
N GLY A 485 7.93 6.85 18.94
CA GLY A 485 9.13 7.63 18.64
C GLY A 485 9.13 9.01 19.31
N TYR A 486 7.97 9.52 19.71
CA TYR A 486 7.80 10.82 20.37
C TYR A 486 7.86 10.67 21.90
N ARG A 487 8.99 10.20 22.42
CA ARG A 487 9.19 9.92 23.87
C ARG A 487 8.93 11.13 24.76
N GLN A 488 9.10 12.35 24.27
CA GLN A 488 8.78 13.58 25.00
C GLN A 488 7.29 13.72 25.35
N LEU A 489 6.40 13.00 24.67
CA LEU A 489 4.98 12.95 25.02
C LEU A 489 4.74 12.13 26.31
N ASN A 490 5.73 11.35 26.77
CA ASN A 490 5.64 10.46 27.93
C ASN A 490 5.71 11.23 29.27
N ASP A 491 4.84 12.22 29.42
CA ASP A 491 4.64 13.02 30.62
C ASP A 491 3.20 12.84 31.12
N PRO A 492 2.97 12.69 32.43
CA PRO A 492 1.63 12.45 32.99
C PRO A 492 0.65 13.63 32.84
N SER A 493 1.14 14.82 32.45
CA SER A 493 0.30 15.95 32.08
C SER A 493 -0.16 15.92 30.62
N VAL A 494 0.47 15.10 29.77
CA VAL A 494 0.20 14.98 28.34
C VAL A 494 -0.49 13.65 28.02
N LEU A 495 0.02 12.53 28.53
CA LEU A 495 -0.50 11.19 28.29
C LEU A 495 -0.89 10.47 29.59
N LEU A 496 -1.89 9.59 29.53
CA LEU A 496 -2.26 8.72 30.63
C LEU A 496 -1.21 7.63 30.84
N ASN A 497 -0.91 7.31 32.10
CA ASN A 497 -0.20 6.08 32.43
C ASN A 497 -1.15 4.87 32.22
N LEU A 498 -0.75 3.95 31.36
CA LEU A 498 -1.48 2.75 30.92
C LEU A 498 -0.88 1.45 31.49
N SER A 499 0.08 1.52 32.41
CA SER A 499 0.75 0.32 32.95
C SER A 499 -0.21 -0.70 33.58
N GLU A 500 -1.34 -0.26 34.16
CA GLU A 500 -2.35 -1.16 34.74
C GLU A 500 -3.32 -1.73 33.70
N ASP A 501 -3.34 -1.19 32.48
CA ASP A 501 -4.24 -1.63 31.41
C ASP A 501 -3.66 -2.78 30.58
N VAL A 502 -2.35 -3.04 30.68
CA VAL A 502 -1.61 -3.99 29.82
C VAL A 502 -1.11 -5.23 30.55
N ASP A 503 -1.62 -5.52 31.75
CA ASP A 503 -1.26 -6.74 32.51
C ASP A 503 -1.92 -7.99 31.90
N ILE A 504 -1.55 -8.29 30.65
CA ILE A 504 -2.02 -9.43 29.88
C ILE A 504 -0.97 -10.55 29.99
N PRO A 505 -1.39 -11.80 30.31
CA PRO A 505 -0.49 -12.94 30.29
C PRO A 505 0.17 -13.11 28.92
N ASP A 506 1.41 -13.60 28.91
CA ASP A 506 2.10 -14.04 27.68
C ASP A 506 2.45 -12.93 26.68
N VAL A 507 2.68 -11.70 27.15
CA VAL A 507 3.32 -10.64 26.36
C VAL A 507 4.85 -10.65 26.46
N TYR A 508 5.55 -10.14 25.43
CA TYR A 508 6.99 -9.89 25.48
C TYR A 508 7.32 -8.79 26.50
N THR A 509 7.64 -9.19 27.72
CA THR A 509 7.83 -8.27 28.85
C THR A 509 8.97 -7.29 28.61
N ASN A 510 10.06 -7.70 27.97
CA ASN A 510 11.18 -6.82 27.65
C ASN A 510 10.77 -5.65 26.74
N VAL A 511 9.94 -5.91 25.72
CA VAL A 511 9.41 -4.87 24.81
C VAL A 511 8.59 -3.83 25.58
N MET A 512 7.73 -4.30 26.49
CA MET A 512 6.93 -3.44 27.38
C MET A 512 7.80 -2.64 28.36
N GLU A 513 8.86 -3.24 28.91
CA GLU A 513 9.78 -2.55 29.82
C GLU A 513 10.62 -1.50 29.09
N PHE A 514 11.10 -1.78 27.88
CA PHE A 514 11.85 -0.78 27.09
C PHE A 514 10.99 0.42 26.70
N SER A 515 9.68 0.22 26.58
CA SER A 515 8.71 1.28 26.25
C SER A 515 8.36 2.19 27.44
N LYS A 516 8.87 1.92 28.66
CA LYS A 516 8.58 2.75 29.83
C LYS A 516 9.46 4.01 29.89
N THR A 517 8.85 5.09 30.36
CA THR A 517 9.54 6.32 30.79
C THR A 517 9.29 6.50 32.29
N ASP A 518 10.36 6.66 33.08
CA ASP A 518 10.29 6.77 34.55
C ASP A 518 9.46 5.67 35.24
N GLY A 519 9.47 4.46 34.67
CA GLY A 519 8.73 3.30 35.18
C GLY A 519 7.24 3.28 34.87
N ALA A 520 6.73 4.24 34.09
CA ALA A 520 5.35 4.29 33.59
C ALA A 520 5.30 3.99 32.09
N LEU A 521 4.21 3.35 31.65
CA LEU A 521 3.95 3.03 30.25
C LEU A 521 2.90 4.01 29.73
N TYR A 522 3.33 5.01 28.95
CA TYR A 522 2.43 6.02 28.38
C TYR A 522 1.95 5.65 26.97
N GLN A 523 2.79 4.90 26.27
CA GLN A 523 2.53 4.40 24.92
C GLN A 523 2.72 2.90 24.93
N VAL A 524 1.68 2.17 24.57
CA VAL A 524 1.64 0.71 24.62
C VAL A 524 2.05 0.19 23.24
N PRO A 525 3.17 -0.55 23.10
CA PRO A 525 3.51 -1.20 21.83
C PRO A 525 2.48 -2.28 21.51
N LEU A 526 2.11 -2.39 20.23
CA LEU A 526 1.12 -3.35 19.71
C LEU A 526 1.76 -4.35 18.76
N SER A 527 2.69 -3.90 17.92
CA SER A 527 3.55 -4.73 17.09
C SER A 527 4.91 -4.05 16.89
N PHE A 528 5.89 -4.84 16.45
CA PHE A 528 7.25 -4.38 16.27
C PHE A 528 8.03 -5.21 15.25
N SER A 529 9.14 -4.67 14.77
CA SER A 529 10.09 -5.31 13.88
C SER A 529 11.47 -5.40 14.53
N LEU A 530 12.34 -6.24 13.97
CA LEU A 530 13.70 -6.48 14.44
C LEU A 530 14.68 -6.11 13.33
N GLU A 531 15.67 -5.29 13.65
CA GLU A 531 16.68 -4.84 12.69
C GLU A 531 18.06 -5.39 13.02
N GLY A 532 18.81 -5.74 11.97
CA GLY A 532 20.16 -6.26 12.12
C GLY A 532 20.81 -6.60 10.78
N ILE A 533 21.82 -7.47 10.85
CA ILE A 533 22.63 -7.89 9.70
C ILE A 533 22.50 -9.40 9.57
N ILE A 534 22.08 -9.89 8.39
CA ILE A 534 22.07 -11.32 8.12
C ILE A 534 23.48 -11.82 7.80
N VAL A 535 23.93 -12.87 8.50
CA VAL A 535 25.26 -13.46 8.33
C VAL A 535 25.17 -14.97 8.12
N ASN A 536 26.19 -15.54 7.49
CA ASN A 536 26.42 -16.98 7.54
C ASN A 536 26.99 -17.38 8.90
N ARG A 537 26.42 -18.42 9.51
CA ARG A 537 26.83 -18.92 10.83
C ARG A 537 28.30 -19.34 10.87
N GLU A 538 28.86 -19.82 9.76
CA GLU A 538 30.26 -20.25 9.70
C GLU A 538 31.27 -19.08 9.69
N ASP A 539 30.82 -17.88 9.34
CA ASP A 539 31.66 -16.68 9.22
C ASP A 539 31.79 -15.91 10.55
N VAL A 540 31.03 -16.32 11.58
CA VAL A 540 31.00 -15.65 12.89
C VAL A 540 31.28 -16.61 14.05
N PRO A 541 31.93 -16.14 15.13
CA PRO A 541 32.12 -16.91 16.36
C PRO A 541 30.82 -17.48 16.95
N GLU A 542 30.90 -18.71 17.47
CA GLU A 542 29.77 -19.37 18.14
C GLU A 542 29.26 -18.55 19.33
N GLY A 543 27.96 -18.25 19.33
CA GLY A 543 27.28 -17.51 20.40
C GLY A 543 27.43 -15.99 20.32
N GLN A 544 28.04 -15.44 19.27
CA GLN A 544 28.02 -14.01 19.01
C GLN A 544 26.62 -13.55 18.57
N ILE A 545 26.15 -12.42 19.10
CA ILE A 545 24.78 -11.90 18.88
C ILE A 545 24.74 -10.56 18.13
N GLY A 546 25.89 -9.91 17.95
CA GLY A 546 26.05 -8.63 17.25
C GLY A 546 27.50 -8.27 17.04
N PHE A 547 27.74 -7.06 16.54
CA PHE A 547 29.08 -6.57 16.27
C PHE A 547 29.48 -5.42 17.20
N ASP A 548 30.75 -5.39 17.59
CA ASP A 548 31.43 -4.14 17.91
C ASP A 548 32.15 -3.60 16.66
N PHE A 549 32.65 -2.37 16.72
CA PHE A 549 33.34 -1.74 15.59
C PHE A 549 34.53 -2.56 15.04
N ASP A 550 35.29 -3.23 15.90
CA ASP A 550 36.45 -4.02 15.49
C ASP A 550 36.03 -5.32 14.80
N SER A 551 35.12 -6.08 15.41
CA SER A 551 34.59 -7.32 14.82
C SER A 551 33.80 -7.07 13.54
N TYR A 552 33.10 -5.94 13.44
CA TYR A 552 32.47 -5.50 12.20
C TYR A 552 33.49 -5.26 11.09
N ASN A 553 34.57 -4.51 11.38
CA ASN A 553 35.65 -4.28 10.41
C ASN A 553 36.33 -5.58 9.96
N GLU A 554 36.54 -6.52 10.88
CA GLU A 554 37.06 -7.85 10.56
C GLU A 554 36.10 -8.65 9.66
N TYR A 555 34.80 -8.54 9.92
CA TYR A 555 33.76 -9.20 9.13
C TYR A 555 33.65 -8.62 7.71
N VAL A 556 33.60 -7.29 7.60
CA VAL A 556 33.55 -6.60 6.29
C VAL A 556 34.80 -6.92 5.48
N SER A 557 36.00 -6.82 6.06
CA SER A 557 37.25 -7.06 5.34
C SER A 557 37.53 -8.53 5.03
N GLY A 558 36.95 -9.46 5.80
CA GLY A 558 37.08 -10.90 5.65
C GLY A 558 35.92 -11.49 4.83
N PRO A 559 34.89 -12.07 5.48
CA PRO A 559 33.71 -12.63 4.84
C PRO A 559 33.10 -11.81 3.70
N CYS A 560 32.91 -10.49 3.90
CA CYS A 560 32.32 -9.63 2.86
C CYS A 560 33.34 -9.14 1.81
N ASN A 561 34.62 -9.50 1.93
CA ASN A 561 35.69 -9.14 1.00
C ASN A 561 35.78 -7.63 0.70
N GLY A 562 35.49 -6.80 1.70
CA GLY A 562 35.51 -5.34 1.63
C GLY A 562 34.24 -4.70 1.11
N ARG A 563 33.18 -5.46 0.77
CA ARG A 563 31.84 -4.92 0.54
C ARG A 563 31.19 -4.67 1.89
N ASP A 564 30.73 -3.46 2.16
CA ASP A 564 29.93 -3.20 3.35
C ASP A 564 28.54 -3.85 3.15
N PRO A 565 28.04 -4.64 4.12
CA PRO A 565 26.71 -5.25 4.04
C PRO A 565 25.57 -4.24 4.21
N ASN A 566 25.83 -3.06 4.77
CA ASN A 566 24.81 -2.04 4.94
C ASN A 566 24.77 -1.16 3.68
N ARG A 567 23.66 -1.24 2.94
CA ARG A 567 23.36 -0.43 1.76
C ARG A 567 22.98 1.01 2.15
N MET A 568 23.81 1.67 2.94
CA MET A 568 23.51 2.95 3.59
C MET A 568 24.52 4.02 3.18
N THR A 569 24.06 5.28 3.13
CA THR A 569 24.98 6.42 3.10
C THR A 569 25.71 6.56 4.44
N LYS A 570 26.79 7.36 4.48
CA LYS A 570 27.46 7.68 5.76
C LYS A 570 26.53 8.29 6.80
N LEU A 571 25.55 9.11 6.39
CA LEU A 571 24.59 9.72 7.31
C LEU A 571 23.65 8.65 7.87
N MET A 572 23.01 7.86 7.01
CA MET A 572 22.13 6.76 7.44
C MET A 572 22.84 5.77 8.37
N PHE A 573 24.10 5.42 8.05
CA PHE A 573 24.89 4.52 8.88
C PHE A 573 25.27 5.13 10.24
N MET A 574 25.53 6.44 10.28
CA MET A 574 25.72 7.18 11.53
C MET A 574 24.45 7.15 12.39
N ASP A 575 23.29 7.45 11.79
CA ASP A 575 22.01 7.51 12.50
C ASP A 575 21.62 6.13 13.05
N ALA A 576 21.88 5.05 12.29
CA ALA A 576 21.73 3.68 12.76
C ALA A 576 22.64 3.38 13.97
N CYS A 577 23.95 3.68 13.89
CA CYS A 577 24.89 3.47 15.00
C CYS A 577 24.52 4.28 16.25
N LEU A 578 24.04 5.52 16.07
CA LEU A 578 23.59 6.35 17.19
C LEU A 578 22.33 5.77 17.84
N SER A 579 21.39 5.27 17.02
CA SER A 579 20.14 4.68 17.50
C SER A 579 20.39 3.38 18.29
N GLU A 580 21.33 2.54 17.86
CA GLU A 580 21.80 1.34 18.58
C GLU A 580 22.36 1.66 19.98
N MET A 581 22.84 2.89 20.13
CA MET A 581 23.44 3.42 21.35
C MET A 581 22.57 4.50 22.00
N SER A 582 21.27 4.59 21.65
CA SER A 582 20.35 5.65 22.11
C SER A 582 20.39 5.86 23.63
N SER A 583 20.39 4.77 24.40
CA SER A 583 20.50 4.80 25.87
C SER A 583 21.75 5.46 26.47
N ILE A 584 22.81 5.66 25.67
CA ILE A 584 24.02 6.39 26.06
C ILE A 584 23.83 7.90 25.87
N PHE A 585 23.17 8.28 24.77
CA PHE A 585 22.99 9.66 24.36
C PHE A 585 21.76 10.31 24.99
N GLU A 586 20.69 9.57 25.22
CA GLU A 586 19.46 10.04 25.87
C GLU A 586 19.64 10.10 27.40
N GLN A 587 19.61 11.30 27.98
CA GLN A 587 19.70 11.52 29.43
C GLN A 587 18.50 12.31 29.97
N GLY A 588 17.56 11.61 30.61
CA GLY A 588 16.33 12.21 31.12
C GLY A 588 15.46 12.74 29.98
N ASN A 589 15.23 14.06 29.94
CA ASN A 589 14.48 14.74 28.86
C ASN A 589 15.41 15.42 27.84
N GLY A 590 16.72 15.19 27.90
CA GLY A 590 17.70 15.81 27.02
C GLY A 590 18.65 14.78 26.39
N TYR A 591 19.64 15.30 25.68
CA TYR A 591 20.65 14.51 24.99
C TYR A 591 22.05 14.98 25.41
N ASP A 592 23.01 14.07 25.37
CA ASP A 592 24.44 14.33 25.53
C ASP A 592 25.15 13.76 24.30
N TYR A 593 25.56 14.63 23.38
CA TYR A 593 26.34 14.28 22.19
C TYR A 593 27.78 14.79 22.26
N ASN A 594 28.13 15.58 23.28
CA ASN A 594 29.48 16.07 23.51
C ASN A 594 30.32 15.11 24.39
N ASN A 595 30.40 13.83 24.00
CA ASN A 595 31.11 12.77 24.73
C ASN A 595 32.02 11.90 23.82
N GLU A 596 32.83 11.06 24.47
CA GLU A 596 33.82 10.21 23.78
C GLU A 596 33.15 9.14 22.90
N GLU A 597 31.96 8.68 23.29
CA GLU A 597 31.18 7.67 22.58
C GLU A 597 30.67 8.21 21.24
N PHE A 598 30.12 9.43 21.19
CA PHE A 598 29.71 10.07 19.94
C PHE A 598 30.90 10.26 18.98
N ALA A 599 32.03 10.74 19.51
CA ALA A 599 33.25 10.89 18.73
C ALA A 599 33.72 9.55 18.16
N SER A 600 33.63 8.46 18.94
CA SER A 600 34.01 7.12 18.52
C SER A 600 33.12 6.59 17.38
N VAL A 601 31.80 6.84 17.45
CA VAL A 601 30.88 6.50 16.35
C VAL A 601 31.25 7.28 15.09
N ALA A 602 31.42 8.59 15.18
CA ALA A 602 31.77 9.43 14.03
C ALA A 602 33.10 9.00 13.39
N GLU A 603 34.13 8.70 14.20
CA GLU A 603 35.41 8.19 13.72
C GLU A 603 35.28 6.83 13.03
N PHE A 604 34.47 5.93 13.60
CA PHE A 604 34.20 4.62 13.01
C PHE A 604 33.51 4.75 11.65
N VAL A 605 32.41 5.52 11.56
CA VAL A 605 31.67 5.75 10.31
C VAL A 605 32.56 6.39 9.24
N ASN A 606 33.34 7.41 9.61
CA ASN A 606 34.25 8.09 8.69
C ASN A 606 35.38 7.18 8.16
N SER A 607 35.69 6.09 8.88
CA SER A 607 36.67 5.10 8.44
C SER A 607 36.12 4.08 7.44
N GLN A 608 34.79 3.96 7.33
CA GLN A 608 34.13 3.03 6.42
C GLN A 608 34.14 3.54 4.97
N ILE A 609 34.06 2.60 4.01
CA ILE A 609 33.92 2.90 2.58
C ILE A 609 32.43 2.87 2.23
N LEU A 610 31.72 3.93 2.64
CA LEU A 610 30.29 4.09 2.40
C LEU A 610 30.02 5.19 1.35
N PRO A 611 28.92 5.06 0.58
CA PRO A 611 28.40 6.13 -0.25
C PRO A 611 28.15 7.44 0.52
N ASP A 612 28.37 8.56 -0.16
CA ASP A 612 28.04 9.89 0.41
C ASP A 612 26.60 10.32 0.04
N GLU A 613 26.03 9.78 -1.04
CA GLU A 613 24.71 10.17 -1.59
C GLU A 613 23.85 8.92 -1.88
N LEU A 614 22.54 9.03 -1.73
CA LEU A 614 21.60 7.92 -1.93
C LEU A 614 21.60 7.40 -3.37
N ASP A 615 21.78 8.26 -4.38
CA ASP A 615 21.89 7.84 -5.78
C ASP A 615 23.02 6.82 -6.01
N GLN A 616 24.09 6.90 -5.23
CA GLN A 616 25.20 5.95 -5.32
C GLN A 616 24.85 4.58 -4.73
N VAL A 617 23.89 4.53 -3.79
CA VAL A 617 23.28 3.30 -3.26
C VAL A 617 22.34 2.71 -4.32
N VAL A 618 21.40 3.53 -4.83
CA VAL A 618 20.41 3.12 -5.84
C VAL A 618 21.07 2.62 -7.14
N ILE A 619 22.17 3.24 -7.58
CA ILE A 619 22.92 2.76 -8.75
C ILE A 619 23.55 1.38 -8.51
N GLN A 620 24.00 1.09 -7.29
CA GLN A 620 24.51 -0.24 -6.95
C GLN A 620 23.39 -1.28 -6.97
N GLU A 621 22.21 -0.92 -6.48
CA GLU A 621 21.05 -1.81 -6.31
C GLU A 621 20.30 -2.10 -7.62
N TYR A 622 19.97 -1.07 -8.41
CA TYR A 622 19.07 -1.22 -9.56
C TYR A 622 19.79 -1.40 -10.91
N TRP A 623 21.06 -0.97 -11.04
CA TRP A 623 21.76 -0.93 -12.33
C TRP A 623 22.86 -1.99 -12.50
N ILE A 624 23.12 -2.81 -11.47
CA ILE A 624 23.94 -4.02 -11.56
C ILE A 624 23.16 -5.32 -11.23
N PRO A 625 21.93 -5.57 -11.75
CA PRO A 625 21.25 -6.85 -11.50
C PRO A 625 22.01 -8.03 -12.13
N GLY A 626 22.22 -9.11 -11.37
CA GLY A 626 22.78 -10.37 -11.85
C GLY A 626 24.29 -10.59 -11.63
N MET A 627 24.96 -9.74 -10.83
CA MET A 627 26.32 -10.01 -10.33
C MET A 627 26.41 -10.15 -8.81
N GLU A 628 25.33 -9.93 -8.06
CA GLU A 628 25.34 -10.08 -6.61
C GLU A 628 25.11 -11.55 -6.20
N ASP A 629 25.80 -11.95 -5.14
CA ASP A 629 25.60 -13.25 -4.50
C ASP A 629 24.25 -13.18 -3.75
N PRO A 630 23.23 -14.01 -4.09
CA PRO A 630 21.96 -14.03 -3.36
C PRO A 630 22.14 -14.41 -1.87
N TYR A 631 23.33 -14.88 -1.47
CA TYR A 631 23.73 -15.14 -0.09
C TYR A 631 24.60 -14.05 0.53
N ALA A 632 24.69 -12.89 -0.12
CA ALA A 632 25.43 -11.78 0.44
C ALA A 632 24.84 -11.37 1.80
N THR A 633 25.75 -11.05 2.72
CA THR A 633 25.40 -10.36 3.95
C THR A 633 24.72 -9.03 3.60
N ASP A 634 23.60 -8.74 4.25
CA ASP A 634 22.85 -7.50 4.07
C ASP A 634 22.27 -7.00 5.40
N TYR A 635 21.92 -5.72 5.43
CA TYR A 635 21.02 -5.17 6.43
C TYR A 635 19.61 -5.72 6.21
N VAL A 636 18.95 -6.10 7.30
CA VAL A 636 17.61 -6.70 7.24
C VAL A 636 16.73 -6.13 8.34
N SER A 637 15.48 -5.84 7.97
CA SER A 637 14.39 -5.61 8.91
C SER A 637 13.42 -6.79 8.85
N ILE A 638 13.07 -7.33 10.01
CA ILE A 638 12.20 -8.48 10.14
C ILE A 638 10.97 -8.09 10.93
N ALA A 639 9.86 -7.97 10.21
CA ALA A 639 8.55 -7.70 10.76
C ALA A 639 7.74 -8.99 11.03
N SER A 640 8.24 -10.19 10.74
CA SER A 640 7.53 -11.44 11.04
C SER A 640 8.39 -12.70 10.93
N GLY A 641 7.88 -13.83 11.41
CA GLY A 641 8.44 -15.15 11.08
C GLY A 641 8.51 -15.42 9.58
N LEU A 642 7.57 -14.91 8.77
CA LEU A 642 7.63 -15.03 7.30
C LEU A 642 8.79 -14.22 6.71
N GLY A 643 9.00 -12.99 7.21
CA GLY A 643 10.15 -12.16 6.81
C GLY A 643 11.50 -12.83 7.12
N LEU A 644 11.60 -13.52 8.27
CA LEU A 644 12.78 -14.34 8.60
C LEU A 644 12.96 -15.52 7.62
N LEU A 645 11.87 -16.20 7.27
CA LEU A 645 11.92 -17.32 6.31
C LEU A 645 12.34 -16.86 4.92
N GLY A 646 11.79 -15.74 4.42
CA GLY A 646 12.17 -15.14 3.14
C GLY A 646 13.65 -14.75 3.14
N THR A 647 14.06 -13.95 4.13
CA THR A 647 15.44 -13.47 4.28
C THR A 647 16.46 -14.61 4.39
N THR A 648 16.10 -15.73 5.00
CA THR A 648 16.99 -16.91 5.15
C THR A 648 16.77 -17.99 4.08
N GLN A 649 15.78 -17.83 3.19
CA GLN A 649 15.25 -18.88 2.30
C GLN A 649 14.93 -20.20 3.03
N GLY A 650 14.58 -20.12 4.32
CA GLY A 650 14.35 -21.26 5.22
C GLY A 650 15.60 -21.87 5.88
N GLN A 651 16.81 -21.39 5.57
CA GLN A 651 18.07 -21.95 6.08
C GLN A 651 18.42 -21.50 7.51
N LEU A 652 17.50 -21.70 8.47
CA LEU A 652 17.62 -21.25 9.87
C LEU A 652 18.82 -21.82 10.66
N ASP A 653 19.42 -22.91 10.17
CA ASP A 653 20.62 -23.51 10.77
C ASP A 653 21.92 -22.94 10.19
N GLU A 654 21.88 -22.37 8.99
CA GLU A 654 23.06 -21.88 8.26
C GLU A 654 23.18 -20.36 8.33
N ARG A 655 22.05 -19.65 8.43
CA ARG A 655 21.98 -18.18 8.50
C ARG A 655 21.45 -17.74 9.87
N LEU A 656 21.93 -16.59 10.33
CA LEU A 656 21.48 -15.95 11.57
C LEU A 656 21.55 -14.44 11.44
N ILE A 657 20.89 -13.73 12.34
CA ILE A 657 20.81 -12.27 12.30
C ILE A 657 21.46 -11.71 13.55
N MET A 658 22.32 -10.73 13.32
CA MET A 658 23.16 -10.12 14.33
C MET A 658 22.82 -8.65 14.51
N GLY A 659 22.93 -8.17 15.74
CA GLY A 659 22.79 -6.74 16.04
C GLY A 659 23.81 -5.91 15.26
N PHE A 660 23.42 -4.69 14.97
CA PHE A 660 24.22 -3.72 14.24
C PHE A 660 25.50 -3.34 15.03
N PRO A 661 26.57 -2.84 14.36
CA PRO A 661 27.78 -2.41 15.06
C PRO A 661 27.51 -1.33 16.12
N SER A 662 28.04 -1.54 17.33
CA SER A 662 28.05 -0.55 18.41
C SER A 662 29.37 -0.58 19.22
N ASP A 663 29.42 0.09 20.37
CA ASP A 663 30.58 0.10 21.28
C ASP A 663 30.93 -1.29 21.86
N GLN A 664 29.98 -2.21 21.85
CA GLN A 664 30.14 -3.61 22.27
C GLN A 664 29.17 -4.50 21.48
N PRO A 665 29.41 -5.83 21.36
CA PRO A 665 28.45 -6.71 20.69
C PRO A 665 27.10 -6.74 21.43
N ARG A 666 26.01 -6.36 20.76
CA ARG A 666 24.64 -6.31 21.31
C ARG A 666 23.67 -7.11 20.45
N GLY A 667 22.52 -7.51 21.01
CA GLY A 667 21.46 -8.17 20.24
C GLY A 667 20.76 -7.20 19.27
N LEU A 668 19.72 -7.67 18.59
CA LEU A 668 18.92 -6.87 17.66
C LEU A 668 18.23 -5.70 18.36
N MET A 669 17.99 -4.62 17.62
CA MET A 669 17.13 -3.53 18.08
C MET A 669 15.68 -3.79 17.67
N ILE A 670 14.77 -3.38 18.53
CA ILE A 670 13.33 -3.41 18.27
C ILE A 670 12.91 -2.07 17.71
N ASN A 671 12.28 -2.06 16.55
CA ASN A 671 11.55 -0.92 16.05
C ASN A 671 10.06 -1.12 16.32
N VAL A 672 9.41 -0.22 17.07
CA VAL A 672 7.98 -0.38 17.37
C VAL A 672 7.18 0.17 16.21
N ASP A 673 6.62 -0.73 15.40
CA ASP A 673 5.87 -0.38 14.20
C ASP A 673 4.51 0.24 14.55
N GLN A 674 3.85 -0.26 15.60
CA GLN A 674 2.53 0.22 16.02
C GLN A 674 2.45 0.35 17.53
N SER A 675 1.85 1.45 17.98
CA SER A 675 1.64 1.74 19.40
C SER A 675 0.33 2.47 19.63
N VAL A 676 -0.18 2.45 20.86
CA VAL A 676 -1.36 3.22 21.27
C VAL A 676 -1.09 4.01 22.54
N ALA A 677 -1.48 5.28 22.54
CA ALA A 677 -1.44 6.19 23.67
C ALA A 677 -2.80 6.86 23.86
N VAL A 678 -3.02 7.39 25.07
CA VAL A 678 -4.27 8.09 25.43
C VAL A 678 -3.93 9.44 26.02
N SER A 679 -4.56 10.50 25.49
CA SER A 679 -4.39 11.87 25.99
C SER A 679 -4.82 11.98 27.45
N ALA A 680 -4.02 12.66 28.27
CA ALA A 680 -4.37 12.97 29.66
C ALA A 680 -5.55 13.95 29.77
N ALA A 681 -5.83 14.69 28.68
CA ALA A 681 -6.91 15.67 28.60
C ALA A 681 -8.25 15.08 28.11
N THR A 682 -8.29 13.80 27.72
CA THR A 682 -9.52 13.17 27.21
C THR A 682 -10.69 13.26 28.21
N ASN A 683 -11.89 13.47 27.67
CA ASN A 683 -13.13 13.42 28.45
C ASN A 683 -13.66 11.97 28.64
N TYR A 684 -13.04 10.98 28.01
CA TYR A 684 -13.51 9.59 27.95
C TYR A 684 -12.45 8.55 28.36
N PRO A 685 -11.74 8.75 29.50
CA PRO A 685 -10.57 7.94 29.83
C PRO A 685 -10.88 6.44 30.00
N ASP A 686 -12.06 6.08 30.53
CA ASP A 686 -12.43 4.68 30.74
C ASP A 686 -12.69 3.97 29.40
N GLN A 687 -13.30 4.68 28.45
CA GLN A 687 -13.59 4.21 27.10
C GLN A 687 -12.32 4.08 26.26
N CYS A 688 -11.41 5.06 26.32
CA CYS A 688 -10.11 4.98 25.66
C CYS A 688 -9.25 3.83 26.24
N ARG A 689 -9.23 3.63 27.56
CA ARG A 689 -8.56 2.47 28.17
C ARG A 689 -9.18 1.14 27.76
N ALA A 690 -10.50 1.10 27.53
CA ALA A 690 -11.16 -0.09 27.01
C ALA A 690 -10.71 -0.42 25.58
N PHE A 691 -10.53 0.60 24.74
CA PHE A 691 -9.92 0.44 23.42
C PHE A 691 -8.48 -0.10 23.52
N VAL A 692 -7.62 0.49 24.37
CA VAL A 692 -6.25 -0.02 24.60
C VAL A 692 -6.25 -1.50 24.97
N ARG A 693 -7.07 -1.91 25.96
CA ARG A 693 -7.18 -3.32 26.39
C ARG A 693 -7.63 -4.26 25.28
N MET A 694 -8.47 -3.78 24.36
CA MET A 694 -8.92 -4.56 23.21
C MET A 694 -7.80 -4.72 22.18
N MET A 695 -7.01 -3.66 21.93
CA MET A 695 -5.89 -3.70 20.98
C MET A 695 -4.77 -4.67 21.39
N VAL A 696 -4.52 -4.83 22.68
CA VAL A 696 -3.56 -5.82 23.21
C VAL A 696 -4.20 -7.21 23.47
N GLY A 697 -5.50 -7.36 23.22
CA GLY A 697 -6.22 -8.62 23.37
C GLY A 697 -5.97 -9.59 22.22
N ASP A 698 -6.22 -10.89 22.47
CA ASP A 698 -5.90 -11.99 21.55
C ASP A 698 -6.43 -11.79 20.13
N ASN A 699 -7.65 -11.27 19.96
CA ASN A 699 -8.26 -11.07 18.64
C ASN A 699 -7.42 -10.14 17.75
N ILE A 700 -7.15 -8.92 18.24
CA ILE A 700 -6.42 -7.90 17.47
C ILE A 700 -4.94 -8.27 17.37
N GLN A 701 -4.34 -8.84 18.42
CA GLN A 701 -2.95 -9.29 18.39
C GLN A 701 -2.72 -10.44 17.41
N THR A 702 -3.71 -11.32 17.19
CA THR A 702 -3.66 -12.34 16.13
C THR A 702 -3.60 -11.69 14.74
N LEU A 703 -4.31 -10.58 14.53
CA LEU A 703 -4.24 -9.82 13.27
C LEU A 703 -2.87 -9.17 13.09
N PHE A 704 -2.31 -8.53 14.13
CA PHE A 704 -0.94 -8.00 14.07
C PHE A 704 0.06 -9.10 13.70
N ALA A 705 0.08 -10.22 14.43
CA ALA A 705 0.98 -11.34 14.17
C ALA A 705 0.88 -11.91 12.74
N SER A 706 -0.31 -11.86 12.15
CA SER A 706 -0.57 -12.41 10.82
C SER A 706 -0.24 -11.42 9.70
N TYR A 707 -0.32 -10.11 9.96
CA TYR A 707 -0.47 -9.10 8.91
C TYR A 707 0.41 -7.86 9.07
N SER A 708 0.83 -7.46 10.27
CA SER A 708 1.46 -6.14 10.46
C SER A 708 2.41 -6.16 11.68
N GLY A 709 3.60 -6.71 11.48
CA GLY A 709 4.66 -6.76 12.49
C GLY A 709 4.63 -7.99 13.42
N ILE A 710 5.67 -8.12 14.25
CA ILE A 710 5.75 -9.12 15.31
C ILE A 710 4.81 -8.68 16.43
N SER A 711 3.87 -9.53 16.80
CA SER A 711 2.90 -9.23 17.85
C SER A 711 3.55 -9.15 19.23
N VAL A 712 3.11 -8.21 20.07
CA VAL A 712 3.55 -8.19 21.48
C VAL A 712 3.01 -9.37 22.29
N ASN A 713 1.92 -9.99 21.84
CA ASN A 713 1.41 -11.25 22.37
C ASN A 713 2.15 -12.45 21.77
N ARG A 714 2.85 -13.20 22.62
CA ARG A 714 3.71 -14.34 22.22
C ARG A 714 2.90 -15.48 21.63
N ALA A 715 1.71 -15.78 22.17
CA ALA A 715 0.89 -16.89 21.69
C ALA A 715 0.31 -16.62 20.28
N ALA A 716 -0.04 -15.37 20.00
CA ALA A 716 -0.42 -14.94 18.66
C ALA A 716 0.75 -15.11 17.68
N GLU A 717 1.96 -14.68 18.07
CA GLU A 717 3.18 -14.83 17.27
C GLU A 717 3.52 -16.30 16.98
N GLU A 718 3.43 -17.17 17.99
CA GLU A 718 3.64 -18.61 17.82
C GLU A 718 2.66 -19.23 16.82
N THR A 719 1.39 -18.80 16.86
CA THR A 719 0.35 -19.26 15.93
C THR A 719 0.61 -18.78 14.51
N ALA A 720 1.05 -17.53 14.34
CA ALA A 720 1.43 -16.99 13.04
C ALA A 720 2.65 -17.74 12.46
N CYS A 721 3.69 -17.97 13.25
CA CYS A 721 4.87 -18.74 12.85
C CYS A 721 4.54 -20.16 12.36
N ILE A 722 3.57 -20.86 12.98
CA ILE A 722 3.10 -22.17 12.49
C ILE A 722 2.52 -22.04 11.08
N THR A 723 1.70 -21.01 10.85
CA THR A 723 1.07 -20.75 9.55
C THR A 723 2.12 -20.39 8.50
N PHE A 724 3.10 -19.54 8.84
CA PHE A 724 4.18 -19.15 7.95
C PHE A 724 5.08 -20.33 7.57
N ALA A 725 5.47 -21.17 8.54
CA ALA A 725 6.24 -22.38 8.26
C ALA A 725 5.47 -23.35 7.34
N GLN A 726 4.15 -23.47 7.52
CA GLN A 726 3.32 -24.29 6.63
C GLN A 726 3.29 -23.70 5.20
N ARG A 727 3.00 -22.40 5.05
CA ARG A 727 2.99 -21.71 3.74
C ARG A 727 4.33 -21.87 3.01
N HIS A 728 5.44 -21.65 3.72
CA HIS A 728 6.80 -21.83 3.19
C HIS A 728 7.05 -23.26 2.71
N ASN A 729 6.68 -24.26 3.51
CA ASN A 729 6.86 -25.67 3.16
C ASN A 729 5.99 -26.09 1.97
N ASP A 730 4.74 -25.62 1.90
CA ASP A 730 3.83 -25.89 0.78
C ASP A 730 4.41 -25.28 -0.51
N ARG A 731 4.94 -24.05 -0.45
CA ARG A 731 5.61 -23.38 -1.58
C ARG A 731 6.89 -24.10 -2.01
N TYR A 732 7.78 -24.44 -1.08
CA TYR A 732 9.00 -25.21 -1.36
C TYR A 732 8.69 -26.55 -2.04
N ASN A 733 7.70 -27.28 -1.51
CA ASN A 733 7.31 -28.58 -2.05
C ASN A 733 6.74 -28.46 -3.47
N ALA A 734 5.96 -27.42 -3.78
CA ALA A 734 5.49 -27.17 -5.13
C ALA A 734 6.63 -26.81 -6.10
N LEU A 735 7.54 -25.93 -5.68
CA LEU A 735 8.65 -25.46 -6.52
C LEU A 735 9.69 -26.55 -6.82
N CYS A 736 10.03 -27.40 -5.85
CA CYS A 736 11.08 -28.42 -6.03
C CYS A 736 10.71 -29.52 -7.04
N GLU A 737 9.45 -29.59 -7.47
CA GLU A 737 9.02 -30.45 -8.59
C GLU A 737 9.45 -29.91 -9.96
N TYR A 738 9.61 -28.59 -10.10
CA TYR A 738 9.84 -27.90 -11.38
C TYR A 738 11.24 -27.27 -11.50
N TYR A 739 11.83 -26.88 -10.38
CA TYR A 739 13.08 -26.13 -10.31
C TYR A 739 14.22 -26.97 -9.73
N THR A 740 15.43 -26.80 -10.28
CA THR A 740 16.63 -27.34 -9.64
C THR A 740 16.99 -26.48 -8.44
N THR A 741 17.79 -27.01 -7.50
CA THR A 741 18.31 -26.20 -6.39
C THR A 741 18.94 -24.91 -6.90
N GLN A 742 19.78 -24.94 -7.94
CA GLN A 742 20.37 -23.73 -8.48
C GLN A 742 19.32 -22.71 -8.95
N ASN A 743 18.22 -23.17 -9.56
CA ASN A 743 17.15 -22.25 -9.94
C ASN A 743 16.45 -21.65 -8.73
N LEU A 744 16.20 -22.44 -7.68
CA LEU A 744 15.62 -21.91 -6.45
C LEU A 744 16.54 -20.84 -5.83
N MET A 745 17.86 -21.03 -5.90
CA MET A 745 18.83 -20.02 -5.45
C MET A 745 18.81 -18.77 -6.34
N ASP A 746 18.82 -18.94 -7.66
CA ASP A 746 18.86 -17.84 -8.63
C ASP A 746 17.59 -16.97 -8.60
N PHE A 747 16.46 -17.53 -8.17
CA PHE A 747 15.17 -16.85 -8.03
C PHE A 747 14.82 -16.51 -6.57
N GLU A 748 15.76 -16.70 -5.63
CA GLU A 748 15.55 -16.42 -4.20
C GLU A 748 14.36 -17.15 -3.56
N TYR A 749 13.94 -18.27 -4.17
CA TYR A 749 12.89 -19.14 -3.67
C TYR A 749 13.30 -19.90 -2.40
N PRO A 750 12.33 -20.43 -1.63
CA PRO A 750 12.60 -21.38 -0.55
C PRO A 750 13.55 -22.51 -0.96
N LEU A 751 14.53 -22.83 -0.11
CA LEU A 751 15.55 -23.86 -0.39
C LEU A 751 15.36 -25.15 0.39
N CYS A 752 14.59 -25.11 1.47
CA CYS A 752 14.31 -26.26 2.31
C CYS A 752 12.99 -26.11 3.06
N GLU A 753 12.48 -27.24 3.55
CA GLU A 753 11.42 -27.24 4.55
C GLU A 753 11.94 -26.75 5.90
N VAL A 754 11.06 -26.12 6.67
CA VAL A 754 11.32 -25.61 8.01
C VAL A 754 10.41 -26.25 9.05
N ASP A 755 10.99 -26.52 10.23
CA ASP A 755 10.23 -26.92 11.42
C ASP A 755 9.66 -25.67 12.11
N ALA A 756 8.35 -25.62 12.32
CA ALA A 756 7.69 -24.52 13.00
C ALA A 756 8.24 -24.27 14.41
N ASP A 757 8.59 -25.32 15.17
CA ASP A 757 9.16 -25.18 16.51
C ASP A 757 10.55 -24.52 16.46
N ARG A 758 11.32 -24.75 15.37
CA ARG A 758 12.61 -24.09 15.15
C ARG A 758 12.41 -22.60 14.88
N LEU A 759 11.48 -22.25 13.98
CA LEU A 759 11.15 -20.86 13.65
C LEU A 759 10.69 -20.09 14.90
N ILE A 760 9.75 -20.67 15.65
CA ILE A 760 9.25 -20.11 16.92
C ILE A 760 10.41 -19.89 17.90
N SER A 761 11.32 -20.85 18.01
CA SER A 761 12.46 -20.74 18.92
C SER A 761 13.43 -19.64 18.50
N ASP A 762 13.66 -19.44 17.19
CA ASP A 762 14.53 -18.37 16.70
C ASP A 762 13.89 -17.00 16.89
N MET A 763 12.62 -16.83 16.51
CA MET A 763 11.89 -15.57 16.69
C MET A 763 11.85 -15.18 18.17
N ASN A 764 11.43 -16.08 19.06
CA ASN A 764 11.46 -15.81 20.51
C ASN A 764 12.88 -15.51 21.00
N GLY A 765 13.88 -16.24 20.51
CA GLY A 765 15.28 -16.02 20.88
C GLY A 765 15.78 -14.64 20.49
N TYR A 766 15.45 -14.16 19.30
CA TYR A 766 15.80 -12.82 18.85
C TYR A 766 15.12 -11.74 19.70
N VAL A 767 13.81 -11.86 19.95
CA VAL A 767 13.07 -10.89 20.76
C VAL A 767 13.59 -10.88 22.20
N GLU A 768 13.80 -12.03 22.82
CA GLU A 768 14.25 -12.12 24.23
C GLU A 768 15.68 -11.60 24.44
N ASN A 769 16.53 -11.66 23.40
CA ASN A 769 17.91 -11.14 23.43
C ASN A 769 18.04 -9.74 22.83
N ALA A 770 16.94 -9.09 22.44
CA ALA A 770 16.96 -7.75 21.89
C ALA A 770 17.61 -6.75 22.87
N ALA A 771 18.38 -5.80 22.33
CA ALA A 771 19.21 -4.89 23.11
C ALA A 771 18.45 -3.67 23.64
N GLY A 772 17.36 -3.28 22.97
CA GLY A 772 16.57 -2.11 23.32
C GLY A 772 15.57 -1.74 22.24
N LEU A 773 14.97 -0.54 22.38
CA LEU A 773 14.17 0.08 21.33
C LEU A 773 15.03 1.02 20.50
N ARG A 774 14.82 1.00 19.19
CA ARG A 774 15.29 2.05 18.29
C ARG A 774 14.40 3.27 18.51
N THR A 775 14.99 4.38 18.92
CA THR A 775 14.27 5.64 19.15
C THR A 775 15.09 6.78 18.56
N SER A 776 14.44 7.67 17.82
CA SER A 776 15.03 8.94 17.38
C SER A 776 14.00 10.07 17.47
N ASP A 777 14.45 11.27 17.86
CA ASP A 777 13.67 12.49 17.72
C ASP A 777 14.08 13.11 16.39
N ALA A 778 13.12 13.22 15.47
CA ALA A 778 13.39 13.65 14.09
C ALA A 778 14.11 15.01 14.01
N ALA A 779 13.83 15.96 14.92
CA ALA A 779 14.52 17.25 14.88
C ALA A 779 15.94 17.16 15.48
N VAL A 780 16.17 16.29 16.45
CA VAL A 780 17.51 16.01 16.98
C VAL A 780 18.36 15.33 15.91
N GLU A 781 17.78 14.36 15.20
CA GLU A 781 18.40 13.68 14.06
C GLU A 781 18.77 14.68 12.96
N LEU A 782 17.86 15.58 12.58
CA LEU A 782 18.15 16.68 11.64
C LEU A 782 19.33 17.54 12.10
N ILE A 783 19.38 17.95 13.37
CA ILE A 783 20.49 18.74 13.91
C ILE A 783 21.82 17.98 13.78
N VAL A 784 21.84 16.68 14.11
CA VAL A 784 23.04 15.84 13.99
C VAL A 784 23.47 15.73 12.52
N ARG A 785 22.54 15.39 11.61
CA ARG A 785 22.80 15.24 10.17
C ARG A 785 23.35 16.53 9.56
N GLU A 786 22.80 17.69 9.89
CA GLU A 786 23.27 18.98 9.38
C GLU A 786 24.70 19.32 9.85
N GLU A 787 25.00 19.09 11.12
CA GLU A 787 26.25 19.57 11.73
C GLU A 787 27.41 18.58 11.67
N ILE A 788 27.16 17.29 11.40
CA ILE A 788 28.22 16.27 11.25
C ILE A 788 28.84 16.26 9.86
N GLN A 789 28.11 16.68 8.82
CA GLN A 789 28.60 16.68 7.43
C GLN A 789 29.96 17.38 7.22
N PRO A 790 30.25 18.56 7.84
CA PRO A 790 31.56 19.19 7.75
C PRO A 790 32.72 18.34 8.29
N TYR A 791 32.48 17.44 9.25
CA TYR A 791 33.48 16.50 9.74
C TYR A 791 33.80 15.44 8.67
N PHE A 792 32.77 14.82 8.06
CA PHE A 792 32.97 13.86 6.96
C PHE A 792 33.64 14.49 5.74
N ALA A 793 33.39 15.78 5.48
CA ALA A 793 34.07 16.55 4.43
C ALA A 793 35.51 16.99 4.81
N GLY A 794 35.98 16.71 6.03
CA GLY A 794 37.29 17.12 6.54
C GLY A 794 37.46 18.62 6.74
N GLN A 795 36.36 19.36 6.91
CA GLN A 795 36.32 20.82 7.02
C GLN A 795 36.38 21.32 8.47
N LYS A 796 35.82 20.54 9.42
CA LYS A 796 35.84 20.80 10.88
C LYS A 796 36.40 19.58 11.62
N SER A 797 36.88 19.79 12.85
CA SER A 797 37.17 18.65 13.73
C SER A 797 35.88 18.09 14.34
N ILE A 798 35.94 16.84 14.84
CA ILE A 798 34.78 16.22 15.50
C ILE A 798 34.37 17.00 16.75
N GLU A 799 35.34 17.53 17.51
CA GLU A 799 35.08 18.33 18.71
C GLU A 799 34.34 19.64 18.39
N GLU A 800 34.69 20.29 17.27
CA GLU A 800 33.97 21.49 16.81
C GLU A 800 32.53 21.18 16.41
N CYS A 801 32.28 20.00 15.81
CA CYS A 801 30.92 19.59 15.41
C CYS A 801 30.08 19.22 16.63
N MET A 802 30.63 18.44 17.56
CA MET A 802 29.97 18.05 18.82
C MET A 802 29.57 19.28 19.65
N GLU A 803 30.43 20.29 19.77
CA GLU A 803 30.08 21.52 20.50
C GLU A 803 28.88 22.23 19.85
N ILE A 804 28.78 22.24 18.52
CA ILE A 804 27.65 22.87 17.82
C ILE A 804 26.38 22.04 17.96
N ILE A 805 26.47 20.72 17.77
CA ILE A 805 25.36 19.78 17.94
C ILE A 805 24.77 19.91 19.34
N GLU A 806 25.61 19.82 20.37
CA GLU A 806 25.19 19.93 21.78
C GLU A 806 24.44 21.24 22.04
N ASN A 807 25.01 22.38 21.63
CA ASN A 807 24.38 23.69 21.83
C ASN A 807 23.02 23.81 21.11
N ARG A 808 22.88 23.22 19.91
CA ARG A 808 21.63 23.26 19.13
C ARG A 808 20.58 22.34 19.73
N VAL A 809 20.97 21.15 20.18
CA VAL A 809 20.06 20.19 20.82
C VAL A 809 19.62 20.71 22.20
N GLU A 810 20.52 21.27 23.02
CA GLU A 810 20.15 21.92 24.28
C GLU A 810 19.14 23.05 24.06
N LEU A 811 19.37 23.92 23.07
CA LEU A 811 18.44 25.01 22.75
C LEU A 811 17.06 24.47 22.34
N TYR A 812 17.03 23.44 21.50
CA TYR A 812 15.80 22.78 21.07
C TYR A 812 15.01 22.18 22.24
N VAL A 813 15.70 21.52 23.18
CA VAL A 813 15.08 20.97 24.40
C VAL A 813 14.55 22.12 25.28
N GLU A 814 15.32 23.19 25.48
CA GLU A 814 14.91 24.35 26.29
C GLU A 814 13.69 25.10 25.72
N GLU A 815 13.57 25.20 24.40
CA GLU A 815 12.45 25.89 23.74
C GLU A 815 11.10 25.16 23.93
N ARG A 816 11.13 23.88 24.27
CA ARG A 816 9.93 23.04 24.48
C ARG A 816 9.41 23.00 25.91
N GLY A 817 10.18 23.46 26.89
CA GLY A 817 9.80 23.53 28.30
C GLY A 817 10.41 22.40 29.14
#